data_AF-A0A7Z9GVQ1-F1
#
_entry.id   AF-A0A7Z9GVQ1-F1
#
_cell.length_a   1.000
_cell.length_b   1.000
_cell.length_c   1.000
_cell.angle_alpha   90.00
_cell.angle_beta   90.00
_cell.angle_gamma   90.00
#
_symmetry.space_group_name_H-M   'P 1'
#
loop_
_entity.id
_entity.type
_entity.pdbx_description
1 polymer ?
#
loop_
_entity_poly.entity_id
_entity_poly.type
_entity_poly.pdbx_seq_one_letter_code
_entity_poly.pdbx_strand_id
1 'polypeptide(L)'
;MDRVVTLPPESQTRPDGSYAGGWWRTTDDQGRILCELCPRACHLKPGDRGFCFVRENRDGEMLLTTYGRSTGFCIDPIEKKPLNHFFPGTSVLSFGTAGCNLGCKFCQNWDISKSREVERLSEQATPQMIAQAAADMGCRSVAYTYNDPIIWAEYAIDVAAACRELGIKSVAVTAGYITEAARAPFFNAMDATNVDLKSFTEDFYYSLTSSHLQPVLDTLKWLKHETDVWFEITNLIIPQANDSPAELGEMCDWVLEQIGDDVPIHFSAFHPDFRMTDRPRTPHETLLTAQEIARSRGIKYAYVGNVDDQQHQSTYCPQCEGLLIERNWYELGAYQLNGNLCGHCGATITGHFDQTPGDWGRKRLPVKIANYTPPQPTVIPLTHEEPNPVQPAERPELTISQSAAIHHAACQTVAAHAVGAAAALTDPTLDGTADWIVMGAFVTLKRQDRLRACCGVLGQPMKLSEALTGAARRTATEDSRFPTLSSIELPYLDLEVSLLYDFQPVQAQGKDRIGAVEIGKHGLVIQRGNKSGLLLPVVAVEHGMDAEGFLKQVCRKAGLPGTAWQDDETKLQVFETSCTGNPFDTGVLDDQTTSYVAPLNDDQLQNLVEHCRHNLVAMTTGATPNYYLNGCPDAMVRAITLRVHDAQDNVILSSSKTSMRQGIPLQATLHELVEGSARSLQQQRVDASFLQALQPSLLILNDPAMHGTVAATDLRGIDTAQRALLVTENNRNAWAYDPSADAQTCLQSASRDAQVQSSELASVFSFAAISSREKATFTNVPRPQSGSSIRPPAVAGTFYPAESTALKKLVTSLLGKPAAKKTSWPAVMLPHAGLIYSGAIAAQTLKQIEIPETVIVIGPKHTQLGVQWAVAPHQRWSIPGAELAADPALAQQLADQIDGLQLDAAAHQQEHAIEVELPLLAQLAPQSRVVGIALGGGSQQQCLDFASGLAEVIRQQPQPPLLIISSDMNHFASDQENRRLDEIALTALDTLDPATVFQTVTEHNISMCGLRPAVIVLETLRQLNQLSKSERTGYATSAEVSHDTSRVVGYAGMLFG
;
A
#
# COMPACT_ATOMS: atom_id res chain seq x y z
N MET A 1 -19.53 32.26 27.94
CA MET A 1 -20.30 32.87 26.84
C MET A 1 -20.39 31.83 25.74
N ASP A 2 -21.59 31.48 25.29
CA ASP A 2 -21.78 30.45 24.26
C ASP A 2 -21.25 30.95 22.92
N ARG A 3 -20.05 30.52 22.54
CA ARG A 3 -19.46 30.82 21.24
C ARG A 3 -20.09 29.90 20.21
N VAL A 4 -20.79 30.48 19.23
CA VAL A 4 -21.40 29.77 18.09
C VAL A 4 -20.64 30.18 16.83
N VAL A 5 -20.15 29.20 16.07
CA VAL A 5 -19.40 29.38 14.82
C VAL A 5 -20.19 28.71 13.70
N THR A 6 -20.85 29.49 12.84
CA THR A 6 -21.74 29.01 11.77
C THR A 6 -21.10 29.00 10.39
N LEU A 7 -20.00 29.73 10.20
CA LEU A 7 -19.20 29.72 8.98
C LEU A 7 -17.75 29.44 9.36
N PRO A 8 -16.94 28.85 8.46
CA PRO A 8 -15.51 28.78 8.68
C PRO A 8 -14.96 30.20 8.89
N PRO A 9 -14.16 30.44 9.93
CA PRO A 9 -13.57 31.75 10.16
C PRO A 9 -12.64 32.14 9.00
N GLU A 10 -12.52 33.44 8.73
CA GLU A 10 -11.47 34.01 7.87
C GLU A 10 -10.12 33.86 8.61
N SER A 11 -9.57 32.65 8.67
CA SER A 11 -8.30 32.42 9.35
C SER A 11 -7.41 31.42 8.63
N GLN A 12 -6.12 31.78 8.59
CA GLN A 12 -5.05 31.07 7.91
C GLN A 12 -4.77 29.71 8.57
N THR A 13 -4.25 28.77 7.78
CA THR A 13 -3.70 27.51 8.28
C THR A 13 -2.74 27.78 9.45
N ARG A 14 -2.93 27.06 10.57
CA ARG A 14 -2.06 27.16 11.74
C ARG A 14 -0.65 26.63 11.42
N PRO A 15 0.38 27.01 12.20
CA PRO A 15 1.76 26.52 11.98
C PRO A 15 1.91 24.98 12.00
N ASP A 16 1.00 24.28 12.67
CA ASP A 16 0.94 22.82 12.73
C ASP A 16 0.19 22.18 11.53
N GLY A 17 -0.23 22.99 10.56
CA GLY A 17 -0.96 22.56 9.36
C GLY A 17 -2.46 22.32 9.57
N SER A 18 -3.01 22.56 10.76
CA SER A 18 -4.45 22.46 11.01
C SER A 18 -5.19 23.72 10.58
N TYR A 19 -6.46 23.58 10.20
CA TYR A 19 -7.31 24.69 9.76
C TYR A 19 -8.49 24.87 10.70
N ALA A 20 -8.92 26.11 10.94
CA ALA A 20 -10.05 26.36 11.83
C ALA A 20 -11.37 25.90 11.20
N GLY A 21 -12.11 25.03 11.90
CA GLY A 21 -13.36 24.46 11.41
C GLY A 21 -14.59 25.32 11.74
N GLY A 22 -15.58 25.28 10.85
CA GLY A 22 -16.90 25.88 11.02
C GLY A 22 -17.97 24.92 11.58
N TRP A 23 -19.18 25.44 11.79
CA TRP A 23 -20.38 24.73 12.26
C TRP A 23 -20.18 24.00 13.58
N TRP A 24 -19.96 24.76 14.65
CA TRP A 24 -19.90 24.23 16.01
C TRP A 24 -20.26 25.30 17.04
N ARG A 25 -20.59 24.86 18.26
CA ARG A 25 -20.80 25.74 19.41
C ARG A 25 -20.19 25.19 20.69
N THR A 26 -19.78 26.05 21.61
CA THR A 26 -19.37 25.64 22.96
C THR A 26 -20.58 25.14 23.75
N THR A 27 -20.40 24.05 24.51
CA THR A 27 -21.48 23.48 25.35
C THR A 27 -21.26 23.69 26.85
N ASP A 28 -20.04 24.04 27.27
CA ASP A 28 -19.70 24.36 28.65
C ASP A 28 -18.43 25.24 28.75
N ASP A 29 -18.11 25.68 29.97
CA ASP A 29 -16.90 26.45 30.29
C ASP A 29 -15.62 25.56 30.39
N GLN A 30 -15.74 24.24 30.17
CA GLN A 30 -14.61 23.29 30.18
C GLN A 30 -14.02 23.05 28.78
N GLY A 31 -14.44 23.84 27.78
CA GLY A 31 -13.95 23.73 26.41
C GLY A 31 -14.60 22.61 25.59
N ARG A 32 -15.75 22.07 26.02
CA ARG A 32 -16.49 21.10 25.19
C ARG A 32 -17.24 21.80 24.07
N ILE A 33 -17.31 21.13 22.91
CA ILE A 33 -17.98 21.65 21.72
C ILE A 33 -18.97 20.65 21.13
N LEU A 34 -20.01 21.18 20.49
CA LEU A 34 -20.94 20.42 19.65
C LEU A 34 -20.64 20.73 18.19
N CYS A 35 -20.31 19.71 17.40
CA CYS A 35 -20.14 19.81 15.94
C CYS A 35 -21.50 19.71 15.24
N GLU A 36 -21.91 20.74 14.52
CA GLU A 36 -23.23 20.86 13.88
C GLU A 36 -23.16 20.84 12.34
N LEU A 37 -22.01 20.48 11.76
CA LEU A 37 -21.82 20.37 10.30
C LEU A 37 -22.73 19.31 9.66
N CYS A 38 -22.84 18.13 10.30
CA CYS A 38 -23.67 17.03 9.80
C CYS A 38 -24.59 16.52 10.91
N PRO A 39 -25.65 15.76 10.57
CA PRO A 39 -26.66 15.30 11.54
C PRO A 39 -26.12 14.38 12.65
N ARG A 40 -24.83 14.04 12.64
CA ARG A 40 -24.17 13.31 13.73
C ARG A 40 -24.14 14.07 15.06
N ALA A 41 -24.14 15.41 15.02
CA ALA A 41 -24.13 16.24 16.22
C ALA A 41 -23.08 15.81 17.27
N CYS A 42 -21.82 15.61 16.86
CA CYS A 42 -20.79 15.05 17.73
C CYS A 42 -20.48 16.00 18.90
N HIS A 43 -20.57 15.49 20.13
CA HIS A 43 -20.15 16.20 21.35
C HIS A 43 -18.71 15.84 21.66
N LEU A 44 -17.81 16.82 21.64
CA LEU A 44 -16.36 16.63 21.68
C LEU A 44 -15.76 17.38 22.87
N LYS A 45 -15.01 16.69 23.71
CA LYS A 45 -14.14 17.29 24.73
C LYS A 45 -12.82 17.75 24.09
N PRO A 46 -12.04 18.64 24.72
CA PRO A 46 -10.69 18.94 24.24
C PRO A 46 -9.86 17.67 24.05
N GLY A 47 -9.25 17.52 22.87
CA GLY A 47 -8.54 16.32 22.41
C GLY A 47 -9.40 15.31 21.63
N ASP A 48 -10.74 15.38 21.70
CA ASP A 48 -11.63 14.45 21.01
C ASP A 48 -11.72 14.76 19.51
N ARG A 49 -11.94 13.70 18.73
CA ARG A 49 -12.26 13.79 17.29
C ARG A 49 -13.68 13.36 17.02
N GLY A 50 -14.31 14.01 16.05
CA GLY A 50 -15.62 13.63 15.52
C GLY A 50 -15.62 12.23 14.90
N PHE A 51 -16.81 11.70 14.64
CA PHE A 51 -16.99 10.38 14.00
C PHE A 51 -16.19 10.26 12.69
N CYS A 52 -16.04 11.36 11.96
CA CYS A 52 -15.28 11.42 10.72
C CYS A 52 -13.74 11.40 10.90
N PHE A 53 -13.25 11.49 12.14
CA PHE A 53 -11.83 11.53 12.55
C PHE A 53 -11.01 12.74 12.09
N VAL A 54 -11.51 13.54 11.16
CA VAL A 54 -10.77 14.69 10.59
C VAL A 54 -11.05 16.01 11.31
N ARG A 55 -12.15 16.07 12.05
CA ARG A 55 -12.57 17.23 12.86
C ARG A 55 -12.24 16.99 14.32
N GLU A 56 -11.38 17.80 14.90
CA GLU A 56 -10.83 17.68 16.24
C GLU A 56 -11.23 18.89 17.08
N ASN A 57 -11.63 18.67 18.33
CA ASN A 57 -11.68 19.75 19.32
C ASN A 57 -10.29 19.89 19.93
N ARG A 58 -9.58 20.98 19.63
CA ARG A 58 -8.29 21.30 20.24
C ARG A 58 -8.41 22.61 21.00
N ASP A 59 -8.14 22.55 22.29
CA ASP A 59 -8.18 23.72 23.19
C ASP A 59 -9.51 24.50 23.16
N GLY A 60 -10.63 23.79 22.96
CA GLY A 60 -11.97 24.38 22.91
C GLY A 60 -12.36 24.96 21.55
N GLU A 61 -11.60 24.66 20.50
CA GLU A 61 -11.88 25.08 19.12
C GLU A 61 -11.93 23.89 18.16
N MET A 62 -12.83 23.96 17.18
CA MET A 62 -12.88 22.96 16.10
C MET A 62 -11.74 23.18 15.11
N LEU A 63 -10.97 22.13 14.83
CA LEU A 63 -9.93 22.11 13.81
C LEU A 63 -10.18 21.00 12.78
N LEU A 64 -9.90 21.31 11.53
CA LEU A 64 -9.83 20.37 10.42
C LEU A 64 -8.38 19.95 10.20
N THR A 65 -8.12 18.64 10.30
CA THR A 65 -6.77 18.04 10.21
C THR A 65 -6.37 17.62 8.79
N THR A 66 -7.31 17.70 7.84
CA THR A 66 -7.15 17.33 6.42
C THR A 66 -7.14 18.50 5.45
N TYR A 67 -7.30 19.74 5.92
CA TYR A 67 -7.29 20.90 5.03
C TYR A 67 -5.96 20.99 4.27
N GLY A 68 -6.03 21.26 2.96
CA GLY A 68 -4.84 21.38 2.12
C GLY A 68 -4.09 20.06 1.90
N ARG A 69 -4.73 18.92 2.16
CA ARG A 69 -4.15 17.56 2.06
C ARG A 69 -5.12 16.65 1.31
N SER A 70 -4.60 15.80 0.42
CA SER A 70 -5.42 14.82 -0.30
C SER A 70 -4.73 13.49 -0.50
N THR A 71 -5.49 12.40 -0.43
CA THR A 71 -5.03 11.01 -0.59
C THR A 71 -4.69 10.62 -2.04
N GLY A 72 -4.86 11.53 -3.00
CA GLY A 72 -4.45 11.37 -4.39
C GLY A 72 -5.30 12.16 -5.38
N PHE A 73 -4.77 12.36 -6.59
CA PHE A 73 -5.42 13.12 -7.66
C PHE A 73 -5.49 12.31 -8.96
N CYS A 74 -6.64 12.33 -9.62
CA CYS A 74 -6.80 11.65 -10.91
C CYS A 74 -7.83 12.35 -11.79
N ILE A 75 -7.52 12.51 -13.08
CA ILE A 75 -8.47 12.98 -14.08
C ILE A 75 -9.20 11.77 -14.66
N ASP A 76 -10.52 11.82 -14.59
CA ASP A 76 -11.46 10.81 -15.06
C ASP A 76 -12.55 11.49 -15.94
N PRO A 77 -13.36 10.73 -16.70
CA PRO A 77 -14.55 11.27 -17.37
C PRO A 77 -15.64 11.66 -16.36
N ILE A 78 -16.45 12.68 -16.68
CA ILE A 78 -17.54 13.15 -15.82
C ILE A 78 -18.61 12.08 -15.53
N GLU A 79 -18.82 11.15 -16.46
CA GLU A 79 -19.72 10.00 -16.30
C GLU A 79 -19.33 9.09 -15.12
N LYS A 80 -18.05 9.10 -14.72
CA LYS A 80 -17.58 8.38 -13.53
C LYS A 80 -18.03 9.04 -12.22
N LYS A 81 -18.49 10.29 -12.26
CA LYS A 81 -19.10 11.03 -11.14
C LYS A 81 -20.63 11.06 -11.32
N PRO A 82 -21.25 9.90 -11.59
CA PRO A 82 -22.58 9.71 -12.20
C PRO A 82 -23.36 10.99 -12.53
N LEU A 83 -22.84 11.74 -13.50
CA LEU A 83 -23.36 13.03 -13.95
C LEU A 83 -23.51 12.98 -15.47
N ASN A 84 -24.51 12.24 -15.94
CA ASN A 84 -24.73 12.01 -17.37
C ASN A 84 -25.27 13.24 -18.09
N HIS A 85 -25.81 14.21 -17.36
CA HIS A 85 -26.46 15.41 -17.90
C HIS A 85 -25.69 16.69 -17.51
N PHE A 86 -24.41 16.58 -17.15
CA PHE A 86 -23.54 17.71 -16.83
C PHE A 86 -22.26 17.66 -17.66
N PHE A 87 -22.25 18.37 -18.79
CA PHE A 87 -21.15 18.42 -19.76
C PHE A 87 -20.58 17.04 -20.15
N PRO A 88 -21.39 16.16 -20.78
CA PRO A 88 -20.99 14.77 -21.08
C PRO A 88 -19.70 14.67 -21.90
N GLY A 89 -18.86 13.70 -21.57
CA GLY A 89 -17.58 13.39 -22.23
C GLY A 89 -16.42 14.28 -21.81
N THR A 90 -16.63 15.26 -20.92
CA THR A 90 -15.57 16.15 -20.45
C THR A 90 -14.72 15.53 -19.33
N SER A 91 -13.50 16.04 -19.17
CA SER A 91 -12.55 15.65 -18.14
C SER A 91 -12.84 16.33 -16.80
N VAL A 92 -12.72 15.56 -15.72
CA VAL A 92 -12.89 16.04 -14.33
C VAL A 92 -11.70 15.63 -13.46
N LEU A 93 -11.00 16.61 -12.87
CA LEU A 93 -9.94 16.35 -11.88
C LEU A 93 -10.58 15.96 -10.54
N SER A 94 -10.31 14.75 -10.08
CA SER A 94 -10.94 14.16 -8.90
C SER A 94 -9.95 14.04 -7.75
N PHE A 95 -10.39 14.36 -6.53
CA PHE A 95 -9.61 14.16 -5.31
C PHE A 95 -10.51 13.98 -4.07
N GLY A 96 -9.91 13.50 -2.98
CA GLY A 96 -10.59 13.30 -1.70
C GLY A 96 -9.64 13.39 -0.51
N THR A 97 -10.20 13.35 0.69
CA THR A 97 -9.43 13.31 1.95
C THR A 97 -9.69 11.99 2.69
N ALA A 98 -9.17 11.82 3.90
CA ALA A 98 -9.52 10.66 4.72
C ALA A 98 -10.84 10.86 5.49
N GLY A 99 -11.42 9.78 5.99
CA GLY A 99 -12.61 9.81 6.86
C GLY A 99 -13.94 9.93 6.12
N CYS A 100 -15.06 9.78 6.84
CA CYS A 100 -16.43 9.93 6.31
C CYS A 100 -17.43 10.19 7.46
N ASN A 101 -18.55 10.86 7.20
CA ASN A 101 -19.65 11.04 8.17
C ASN A 101 -20.62 9.84 8.23
N LEU A 102 -20.53 8.90 7.28
CA LEU A 102 -21.29 7.64 7.26
C LEU A 102 -20.41 6.43 7.63
N GLY A 103 -21.04 5.46 8.29
CA GLY A 103 -20.47 4.19 8.74
C GLY A 103 -20.66 3.01 7.78
N CYS A 104 -20.76 3.24 6.46
CA CYS A 104 -21.11 2.23 5.46
C CYS A 104 -20.30 0.93 5.58
N LYS A 105 -20.97 -0.21 5.81
CA LYS A 105 -20.36 -1.55 5.84
C LYS A 105 -19.95 -2.07 4.45
N PHE A 106 -20.54 -1.50 3.40
CA PHE A 106 -20.36 -1.87 1.98
C PHE A 106 -19.48 -0.87 1.21
N CYS A 107 -18.69 -0.04 1.89
CA CYS A 107 -17.96 1.04 1.23
C CYS A 107 -16.90 0.51 0.25
N GLN A 108 -17.01 0.90 -1.02
CA GLN A 108 -16.08 0.50 -2.10
C GLN A 108 -14.78 1.33 -2.10
N ASN A 109 -14.76 2.47 -1.41
CA ASN A 109 -13.57 3.30 -1.17
C ASN A 109 -13.17 3.25 0.31
N TRP A 110 -13.25 2.07 0.95
CA TRP A 110 -13.06 1.92 2.39
C TRP A 110 -11.63 2.22 2.84
N ASP A 111 -10.66 1.95 1.98
CA ASP A 111 -9.23 2.23 2.17
C ASP A 111 -8.96 3.72 2.41
N ILE A 112 -9.72 4.62 1.76
CA ILE A 112 -9.64 6.07 1.94
C ILE A 112 -10.61 6.55 3.03
N SER A 113 -11.87 6.12 2.97
CA SER A 113 -12.94 6.64 3.84
C SER A 113 -12.91 6.13 5.28
N LYS A 114 -12.19 5.04 5.56
CA LYS A 114 -12.01 4.46 6.91
C LYS A 114 -10.57 4.57 7.43
N SER A 115 -9.67 5.15 6.64
CA SER A 115 -8.29 5.39 7.07
C SER A 115 -8.22 6.53 8.08
N ARG A 116 -7.43 6.32 9.14
CA ARG A 116 -7.02 7.34 10.11
C ARG A 116 -5.63 7.91 9.77
N GLU A 117 -4.98 7.39 8.73
CA GLU A 117 -3.61 7.72 8.33
C GLU A 117 -3.57 8.88 7.32
N VAL A 118 -4.02 10.06 7.73
CA VAL A 118 -4.00 11.27 6.89
C VAL A 118 -2.56 11.68 6.53
N GLU A 119 -1.60 11.53 7.45
CA GLU A 119 -0.26 12.11 7.31
C GLU A 119 0.68 11.36 6.36
N ARG A 120 0.54 10.05 6.19
CA ARG A 120 1.50 9.26 5.38
C ARG A 120 1.10 9.13 3.92
N LEU A 121 -0.19 9.33 3.61
CA LEU A 121 -0.77 9.10 2.27
C LEU A 121 -1.18 10.39 1.55
N SER A 122 -1.07 11.57 2.18
CA SER A 122 -1.61 12.80 1.61
C SER A 122 -0.54 13.73 1.04
N GLU A 123 -0.70 14.11 -0.23
CA GLU A 123 0.06 15.21 -0.85
C GLU A 123 -0.45 16.56 -0.30
N GLN A 124 0.45 17.53 -0.09
CA GLN A 124 0.04 18.92 0.16
C GLN A 124 -0.54 19.50 -1.12
N ALA A 125 -1.73 20.06 -1.02
CA ALA A 125 -2.48 20.60 -2.15
C ALA A 125 -3.25 21.82 -1.68
N THR A 126 -2.83 23.02 -2.06
CA THR A 126 -3.65 24.21 -1.77
C THR A 126 -4.81 24.32 -2.76
N PRO A 127 -5.87 25.07 -2.44
CA PRO A 127 -6.94 25.39 -3.39
C PRO A 127 -6.44 25.86 -4.76
N GLN A 128 -5.44 26.73 -4.78
CA GLN A 128 -4.85 27.28 -6.00
C GLN A 128 -4.06 26.23 -6.79
N MET A 129 -3.34 25.32 -6.11
CA MET A 129 -2.65 24.22 -6.79
C MET A 129 -3.62 23.34 -7.57
N ILE A 130 -4.77 23.03 -6.97
CA ILE A 130 -5.80 22.18 -7.59
C ILE A 130 -6.46 22.89 -8.77
N ALA A 131 -6.85 24.15 -8.59
CA ALA A 131 -7.44 24.94 -9.66
C ALA A 131 -6.47 25.10 -10.83
N GLN A 132 -5.20 25.41 -10.58
CA GLN A 132 -4.18 25.55 -11.62
C GLN A 132 -3.90 24.21 -12.33
N ALA A 133 -3.80 23.11 -11.58
CA ALA A 133 -3.63 21.79 -12.17
C ALA A 133 -4.79 21.42 -13.10
N ALA A 134 -6.03 21.73 -12.70
CA ALA A 134 -7.19 21.52 -13.54
C ALA A 134 -7.15 22.42 -14.80
N ALA A 135 -6.73 23.68 -14.67
CA ALA A 135 -6.60 24.61 -15.79
C ALA A 135 -5.55 24.13 -16.81
N ASP A 136 -4.34 23.82 -16.35
CA ASP A 136 -3.21 23.44 -17.20
C ASP A 136 -3.46 22.11 -17.94
N MET A 137 -4.21 21.21 -17.29
CA MET A 137 -4.57 19.91 -17.86
C MET A 137 -5.86 19.97 -18.70
N GLY A 138 -6.48 21.15 -18.86
CA GLY A 138 -7.69 21.33 -19.65
C GLY A 138 -8.93 20.66 -19.08
N CYS A 139 -9.02 20.49 -17.75
CA CYS A 139 -10.19 19.94 -17.08
C CYS A 139 -11.35 20.93 -17.12
N ARG A 140 -12.55 20.44 -17.47
CA ARG A 140 -13.78 21.26 -17.42
C ARG A 140 -14.25 21.48 -15.98
N SER A 141 -13.97 20.52 -15.11
CA SER A 141 -14.40 20.54 -13.71
C SER A 141 -13.41 19.89 -12.74
N VAL A 142 -13.62 20.17 -11.46
CA VAL A 142 -12.98 19.50 -10.32
C VAL A 142 -14.05 18.80 -9.48
N ALA A 143 -13.82 17.54 -9.12
CA ALA A 143 -14.71 16.73 -8.30
C ALA A 143 -14.15 16.45 -6.90
N TYR A 144 -14.93 16.80 -5.89
CA TYR A 144 -14.74 16.46 -4.48
C TYR A 144 -15.37 15.09 -4.20
N THR A 145 -14.55 14.05 -4.06
CA THR A 145 -15.00 12.64 -4.10
C THR A 145 -14.06 11.71 -3.31
N TYR A 146 -14.08 10.40 -3.61
CA TYR A 146 -13.42 9.28 -2.91
C TYR A 146 -13.95 9.03 -1.50
N ASN A 147 -14.16 10.09 -0.72
CA ASN A 147 -14.92 10.11 0.51
C ASN A 147 -16.01 11.21 0.45
N ASP A 148 -16.78 11.39 1.54
CA ASP A 148 -17.83 12.41 1.56
C ASP A 148 -17.23 13.81 1.78
N PRO A 149 -17.39 14.76 0.83
CA PRO A 149 -16.81 16.09 0.93
C PRO A 149 -17.39 16.97 2.03
N ILE A 150 -18.55 16.62 2.59
CA ILE A 150 -19.18 17.39 3.67
C ILE A 150 -18.24 17.52 4.87
N ILE A 151 -17.50 16.46 5.24
CA ILE A 151 -16.68 16.46 6.46
C ILE A 151 -15.47 17.43 6.40
N TRP A 152 -15.12 17.87 5.19
CA TRP A 152 -14.04 18.81 4.90
C TRP A 152 -14.58 19.97 4.04
N ALA A 153 -15.82 20.39 4.29
CA ALA A 153 -16.55 21.41 3.54
C ALA A 153 -15.74 22.69 3.30
N GLU A 154 -14.98 23.15 4.29
CA GLU A 154 -14.12 24.33 4.19
C GLU A 154 -13.15 24.23 3.00
N TYR A 155 -12.46 23.10 2.90
CA TYR A 155 -11.47 22.89 1.86
C TYR A 155 -12.13 22.73 0.47
N ALA A 156 -13.30 22.10 0.39
CA ALA A 156 -14.06 22.00 -0.85
C ALA A 156 -14.54 23.38 -1.34
N ILE A 157 -15.06 24.22 -0.44
CA ILE A 157 -15.53 25.58 -0.74
C ILE A 157 -14.38 26.46 -1.24
N ASP A 158 -13.22 26.41 -0.59
CA ASP A 158 -12.08 27.23 -0.98
C ASP A 158 -11.50 26.79 -2.34
N VAL A 159 -11.43 25.48 -2.60
CA VAL A 159 -11.06 24.96 -3.93
C VAL A 159 -12.08 25.39 -4.98
N ALA A 160 -13.38 25.40 -4.65
CA ALA A 160 -14.42 25.85 -5.57
C ALA A 160 -14.31 27.34 -5.90
N ALA A 161 -13.97 28.17 -4.92
CA ALA A 161 -13.67 29.58 -5.13
C ALA A 161 -12.49 29.75 -6.10
N ALA A 162 -11.38 29.04 -5.86
CA ALA A 162 -10.21 29.07 -6.74
C ALA A 162 -10.50 28.56 -8.16
N CYS A 163 -11.31 27.51 -8.31
CA CYS A 163 -11.73 27.00 -9.62
C CYS A 163 -12.56 28.03 -10.40
N ARG A 164 -13.46 28.75 -9.70
CA ARG A 164 -14.33 29.76 -10.30
C ARG A 164 -13.55 30.93 -10.88
N GLU A 165 -12.44 31.34 -10.26
CA GLU A 165 -11.54 32.37 -10.79
C GLU A 165 -10.93 31.98 -12.15
N LEU A 166 -10.78 30.68 -12.41
CA LEU A 166 -10.24 30.13 -13.67
C LEU A 166 -11.33 29.62 -14.62
N GLY A 167 -12.61 29.83 -14.30
CA GLY A 167 -13.75 29.35 -15.11
C GLY A 167 -13.96 27.83 -15.07
N ILE A 168 -13.39 27.14 -14.09
CA ILE A 168 -13.50 25.69 -13.90
C ILE A 168 -14.69 25.38 -13.00
N LYS A 169 -15.47 24.37 -13.37
CA LYS A 169 -16.70 23.98 -12.65
C LYS A 169 -16.41 23.12 -11.43
N SER A 170 -17.20 23.26 -10.37
CA SER A 170 -17.05 22.52 -9.12
C SER A 170 -18.14 21.47 -8.94
N VAL A 171 -17.73 20.22 -8.65
CA VAL A 171 -18.62 19.06 -8.55
C VAL A 171 -18.46 18.35 -7.21
N ALA A 172 -19.56 18.13 -6.48
CA ALA A 172 -19.55 17.29 -5.27
C ALA A 172 -20.10 15.89 -5.56
N VAL A 173 -19.48 14.85 -4.99
CA VAL A 173 -20.06 13.50 -4.91
C VAL A 173 -20.20 13.14 -3.44
N THR A 174 -21.45 13.11 -2.94
CA THR A 174 -21.74 13.11 -1.50
C THR A 174 -22.93 12.21 -1.17
N ALA A 175 -23.04 11.74 0.08
CA ALA A 175 -24.25 11.13 0.60
C ALA A 175 -25.34 12.16 0.96
N GLY A 176 -25.08 13.46 0.84
CA GLY A 176 -26.04 14.52 1.19
C GLY A 176 -26.40 14.56 2.67
N TYR A 177 -25.57 13.98 3.54
CA TYR A 177 -25.83 13.89 4.98
C TYR A 177 -25.30 15.12 5.72
N ILE A 178 -25.97 16.26 5.53
CA ILE A 178 -25.58 17.59 6.01
C ILE A 178 -26.71 18.24 6.82
N THR A 179 -26.39 19.16 7.73
CA THR A 179 -27.43 19.91 8.47
C THR A 179 -27.96 21.08 7.64
N GLU A 180 -29.15 21.56 8.02
CA GLU A 180 -29.76 22.75 7.40
C GLU A 180 -28.86 23.99 7.45
N ALA A 181 -28.14 24.20 8.56
CA ALA A 181 -27.25 25.35 8.71
C ALA A 181 -26.02 25.29 7.79
N ALA A 182 -25.59 24.09 7.39
CA ALA A 182 -24.39 23.88 6.58
C ALA A 182 -24.67 23.68 5.08
N ARG A 183 -25.88 23.24 4.70
CA ARG A 183 -26.20 22.90 3.31
C ARG A 183 -26.05 24.08 2.34
N ALA A 184 -26.55 25.27 2.70
CA ALA A 184 -26.48 26.44 1.82
C ALA A 184 -25.05 26.90 1.55
N PRO A 185 -24.17 27.12 2.56
CA PRO A 185 -22.77 27.43 2.30
C PRO A 185 -22.03 26.40 1.43
N PHE A 186 -22.26 25.10 1.65
CA PHE A 186 -21.56 24.05 0.91
C PHE A 186 -22.04 23.95 -0.53
N PHE A 187 -23.34 23.79 -0.77
CA PHE A 187 -23.86 23.55 -2.12
C PHE A 187 -23.85 24.80 -3.00
N ASN A 188 -24.00 26.01 -2.45
CA ASN A 188 -23.90 27.24 -3.25
C ASN A 188 -22.50 27.46 -3.84
N ALA A 189 -21.47 26.77 -3.32
CA ALA A 189 -20.14 26.78 -3.90
C ALA A 189 -20.01 25.85 -5.12
N MET A 190 -20.93 24.88 -5.29
CA MET A 190 -20.88 23.84 -6.32
C MET A 190 -21.68 24.24 -7.56
N ASP A 191 -21.22 23.82 -8.74
CA ASP A 191 -21.99 23.92 -9.99
C ASP A 191 -22.86 22.68 -10.23
N ALA A 192 -22.40 21.51 -9.77
CA ALA A 192 -23.19 20.28 -9.79
C ALA A 192 -22.90 19.37 -8.59
N THR A 193 -23.82 18.46 -8.29
CA THR A 193 -23.63 17.43 -7.28
C THR A 193 -24.26 16.10 -7.68
N ASN A 194 -23.58 14.99 -7.43
CA ASN A 194 -24.20 13.68 -7.38
C ASN A 194 -24.50 13.34 -5.91
N VAL A 195 -25.74 12.99 -5.61
CA VAL A 195 -26.17 12.62 -4.26
C VAL A 195 -26.48 11.13 -4.20
N ASP A 196 -25.73 10.43 -3.36
CA ASP A 196 -25.90 9.00 -3.16
C ASP A 196 -27.06 8.70 -2.19
N LEU A 197 -28.25 8.42 -2.73
CA LEU A 197 -29.39 7.90 -1.96
C LEU A 197 -29.19 6.39 -1.75
N LYS A 198 -28.64 6.01 -0.59
CA LYS A 198 -28.14 4.63 -0.36
C LYS A 198 -29.23 3.56 -0.29
N SER A 199 -30.44 3.92 0.12
CA SER A 199 -31.63 3.07 0.27
C SER A 199 -32.82 4.00 0.49
N PHE A 200 -34.03 3.44 0.54
CA PHE A 200 -35.23 4.18 0.88
C PHE A 200 -35.87 3.72 2.20
N THR A 201 -35.11 3.00 3.04
CA THR A 201 -35.56 2.56 4.37
C THR A 201 -34.68 3.08 5.50
N GLU A 202 -35.30 3.44 6.62
CA GLU A 202 -34.59 3.88 7.82
C GLU A 202 -33.73 2.75 8.42
N ASP A 203 -34.22 1.50 8.38
CA ASP A 203 -33.50 0.33 8.88
C ASP A 203 -32.17 0.10 8.15
N PHE A 204 -32.13 0.30 6.83
CA PHE A 204 -30.88 0.23 6.07
C PHE A 204 -29.90 1.31 6.54
N TYR A 205 -30.38 2.56 6.66
CA TYR A 205 -29.53 3.69 7.08
C TYR A 205 -28.98 3.46 8.49
N TYR A 206 -29.80 3.00 9.42
CA TYR A 206 -29.37 2.72 10.78
C TYR A 206 -28.37 1.55 10.83
N SER A 207 -28.69 0.42 10.19
CA SER A 207 -27.94 -0.84 10.35
C SER A 207 -26.68 -0.96 9.49
N LEU A 208 -26.67 -0.34 8.29
CA LEU A 208 -25.60 -0.50 7.31
C LEU A 208 -24.75 0.75 7.13
N THR A 209 -25.30 1.95 7.36
CA THR A 209 -24.55 3.21 7.25
C THR A 209 -24.42 3.95 8.58
N SER A 210 -25.05 3.45 9.65
CA SER A 210 -25.10 4.08 10.97
C SER A 210 -25.59 5.53 10.91
N SER A 211 -26.50 5.87 10.00
CA SER A 211 -27.05 7.22 9.80
C SER A 211 -28.58 7.17 9.70
N HIS A 212 -29.22 8.25 9.27
CA HIS A 212 -30.68 8.36 9.11
C HIS A 212 -31.05 8.73 7.67
N LEU A 213 -32.20 8.28 7.18
CA LEU A 213 -32.67 8.54 5.81
C LEU A 213 -33.12 9.99 5.63
N GLN A 214 -33.93 10.49 6.57
CA GLN A 214 -34.62 11.79 6.45
C GLN A 214 -33.69 12.97 6.12
N PRO A 215 -32.49 13.13 6.74
CA PRO A 215 -31.60 14.24 6.40
C PRO A 215 -31.12 14.26 4.93
N VAL A 216 -31.00 13.09 4.29
CA VAL A 216 -30.64 13.00 2.87
C VAL A 216 -31.83 13.43 2.01
N LEU A 217 -33.04 13.00 2.36
CA LEU A 217 -34.28 13.41 1.68
C LEU A 217 -34.50 14.92 1.78
N ASP A 218 -34.26 15.52 2.94
CA ASP A 218 -34.37 16.96 3.15
C ASP A 218 -33.34 17.74 2.32
N THR A 219 -32.15 17.17 2.14
CA THR A 219 -31.11 17.75 1.28
C THR A 219 -31.50 17.70 -0.20
N LEU A 220 -32.02 16.57 -0.68
CA LEU A 220 -32.52 16.44 -2.07
C LEU A 220 -33.66 17.41 -2.36
N LYS A 221 -34.65 17.53 -1.45
CA LYS A 221 -35.74 18.50 -1.60
C LYS A 221 -35.20 19.92 -1.67
N TRP A 222 -34.29 20.26 -0.77
CA TRP A 222 -33.70 21.60 -0.73
C TRP A 222 -32.90 21.92 -2.00
N LEU A 223 -32.09 20.97 -2.51
CA LEU A 223 -31.37 21.15 -3.77
C LEU A 223 -32.33 21.49 -4.93
N LYS A 224 -33.47 20.79 -5.03
CA LYS A 224 -34.45 21.04 -6.11
C LYS A 224 -35.18 22.37 -5.98
N HIS A 225 -35.60 22.73 -4.77
CA HIS A 225 -36.55 23.84 -4.57
C HIS A 225 -35.88 25.16 -4.22
N GLU A 226 -34.66 25.13 -3.68
CA GLU A 226 -34.00 26.30 -3.09
C GLU A 226 -32.66 26.64 -3.79
N THR A 227 -32.23 25.87 -4.79
CA THR A 227 -30.96 26.11 -5.50
C THR A 227 -31.05 25.90 -7.01
N ASP A 228 -30.09 26.48 -7.73
CA ASP A 228 -29.87 26.23 -9.16
C ASP A 228 -28.76 25.18 -9.41
N VAL A 229 -28.30 24.48 -8.37
CA VAL A 229 -27.23 23.47 -8.50
C VAL A 229 -27.75 22.28 -9.28
N TRP A 230 -27.06 21.91 -10.37
CA TRP A 230 -27.44 20.69 -11.10
C TRP A 230 -27.20 19.47 -10.23
N PHE A 231 -28.16 18.55 -10.14
CA PHE A 231 -27.90 17.32 -9.42
C PHE A 231 -28.51 16.08 -10.06
N GLU A 232 -27.88 14.95 -9.78
CA GLU A 232 -28.29 13.62 -10.17
C GLU A 232 -28.22 12.70 -8.95
N ILE A 233 -29.04 11.65 -8.93
CA ILE A 233 -29.16 10.73 -7.80
C ILE A 233 -28.49 9.40 -8.15
N THR A 234 -27.66 8.88 -7.27
CA THR A 234 -27.12 7.52 -7.40
C THR A 234 -27.69 6.62 -6.32
N ASN A 235 -28.16 5.44 -6.72
CA ASN A 235 -28.56 4.37 -5.82
C ASN A 235 -27.73 3.11 -6.12
N LEU A 236 -26.88 2.74 -5.16
CA LEU A 236 -26.08 1.50 -5.24
C LEU A 236 -26.98 0.34 -4.86
N ILE A 237 -27.31 -0.53 -5.81
CA ILE A 237 -28.18 -1.68 -5.58
C ILE A 237 -27.38 -2.80 -4.95
N ILE A 238 -27.75 -3.20 -3.73
CA ILE A 238 -27.14 -4.26 -2.93
C ILE A 238 -28.12 -5.44 -2.83
N PRO A 239 -27.75 -6.64 -3.33
CA PRO A 239 -28.62 -7.79 -3.26
C PRO A 239 -29.11 -8.08 -1.84
N GLN A 240 -30.42 -8.32 -1.70
CA GLN A 240 -31.10 -8.63 -0.43
C GLN A 240 -31.02 -7.52 0.63
N ALA A 241 -30.80 -6.27 0.25
CA ALA A 241 -30.85 -5.14 1.17
C ALA A 241 -31.67 -3.95 0.71
N ASN A 242 -31.55 -3.54 -0.55
CA ASN A 242 -32.30 -2.42 -1.10
C ASN A 242 -32.76 -2.67 -2.56
N ASP A 243 -32.73 -3.94 -2.99
CA ASP A 243 -33.08 -4.39 -4.33
C ASP A 243 -34.53 -4.85 -4.46
N SER A 244 -35.36 -4.65 -3.42
CA SER A 244 -36.75 -5.07 -3.46
C SER A 244 -37.57 -4.16 -4.39
N PRO A 245 -38.42 -4.72 -5.29
CA PRO A 245 -39.25 -3.91 -6.18
C PRO A 245 -40.18 -2.92 -5.46
N ALA A 246 -40.62 -3.26 -4.24
CA ALA A 246 -41.47 -2.40 -3.42
C ALA A 246 -40.71 -1.15 -2.96
N GLU A 247 -39.54 -1.32 -2.34
CA GLU A 247 -38.70 -0.20 -1.89
C GLU A 247 -38.28 0.69 -3.06
N LEU A 248 -37.86 0.10 -4.19
CA LEU A 248 -37.50 0.85 -5.39
C LEU A 248 -38.68 1.64 -5.94
N GLY A 249 -39.89 1.06 -5.90
CA GLY A 249 -41.12 1.74 -6.26
C GLY A 249 -41.40 2.95 -5.36
N GLU A 250 -41.34 2.76 -4.04
CA GLU A 250 -41.55 3.84 -3.06
C GLU A 250 -40.53 4.97 -3.22
N MET A 251 -39.26 4.63 -3.47
CA MET A 251 -38.22 5.60 -3.77
C MET A 251 -38.56 6.42 -5.01
N CYS A 252 -38.97 5.76 -6.10
CA CYS A 252 -39.31 6.43 -7.36
C CYS A 252 -40.54 7.32 -7.22
N ASP A 253 -41.59 6.85 -6.53
CA ASP A 253 -42.81 7.61 -6.28
C ASP A 253 -42.48 8.88 -5.47
N TRP A 254 -41.65 8.77 -4.43
CA TRP A 254 -41.20 9.93 -3.67
C TRP A 254 -40.36 10.91 -4.50
N VAL A 255 -39.45 10.42 -5.35
CA VAL A 255 -38.67 11.30 -6.24
C VAL A 255 -39.60 12.06 -7.17
N LEU A 256 -40.57 11.40 -7.79
CA LEU A 256 -41.54 12.05 -8.67
C LEU A 256 -42.37 13.12 -7.95
N GLU A 257 -42.83 12.82 -6.74
CA GLU A 257 -43.67 13.73 -5.95
C GLU A 257 -42.89 14.93 -5.40
N GLN A 258 -41.66 14.73 -4.95
CA GLN A 258 -40.92 15.72 -4.16
C GLN A 258 -39.82 16.43 -4.95
N ILE A 259 -39.30 15.79 -6.00
CA ILE A 259 -38.15 16.27 -6.79
C ILE A 259 -38.53 16.52 -8.26
N GLY A 260 -39.38 15.66 -8.83
CA GLY A 260 -39.83 15.72 -10.21
C GLY A 260 -39.31 14.58 -11.09
N ASP A 261 -39.76 14.57 -12.34
CA ASP A 261 -39.51 13.48 -13.30
C ASP A 261 -38.23 13.67 -14.14
N ASP A 262 -37.55 14.81 -13.98
CA ASP A 262 -36.48 15.28 -14.85
C ASP A 262 -35.08 15.20 -14.25
N VAL A 263 -34.96 14.85 -12.98
CA VAL A 263 -33.68 14.58 -12.30
C VAL A 263 -33.24 13.14 -12.59
N PRO A 264 -32.07 12.92 -13.21
CA PRO A 264 -31.55 11.58 -13.48
C PRO A 264 -31.32 10.73 -12.23
N ILE A 265 -31.63 9.43 -12.34
CA ILE A 265 -31.28 8.41 -11.35
C ILE A 265 -30.36 7.35 -11.97
N HIS A 266 -29.31 6.98 -11.24
CA HIS A 266 -28.33 5.96 -11.61
C HIS A 266 -28.40 4.77 -10.68
N PHE A 267 -28.68 3.58 -11.22
CA PHE A 267 -28.64 2.31 -10.50
C PHE A 267 -27.30 1.63 -10.72
N SER A 268 -26.45 1.60 -9.70
CA SER A 268 -25.08 1.07 -9.81
C SER A 268 -24.92 -0.31 -9.16
N ALA A 269 -24.04 -1.14 -9.71
CA ALA A 269 -23.70 -2.45 -9.14
C ALA A 269 -22.83 -2.36 -7.88
N PHE A 270 -23.26 -3.01 -6.81
CA PHE A 270 -22.44 -3.37 -5.66
C PHE A 270 -21.44 -4.48 -6.01
N HIS A 271 -20.26 -4.44 -5.40
CA HIS A 271 -19.33 -5.58 -5.30
C HIS A 271 -18.93 -5.81 -3.84
N PRO A 272 -18.65 -7.06 -3.44
CA PRO A 272 -18.44 -7.42 -2.04
C PRO A 272 -17.09 -6.91 -1.52
N ASP A 273 -17.16 -5.85 -0.72
CA ASP A 273 -16.02 -5.09 -0.22
C ASP A 273 -16.15 -4.77 1.28
N PHE A 274 -15.04 -4.34 1.88
CA PHE A 274 -14.94 -3.91 3.27
C PHE A 274 -15.49 -4.95 4.26
N ARG A 275 -16.66 -4.71 4.85
CA ARG A 275 -17.28 -5.56 5.89
C ARG A 275 -18.50 -6.32 5.38
N MET A 276 -18.92 -6.11 4.14
CA MET A 276 -20.09 -6.74 3.55
C MET A 276 -19.64 -7.68 2.43
N THR A 277 -18.95 -8.76 2.82
CA THR A 277 -18.43 -9.79 1.90
C THR A 277 -19.33 -11.03 1.82
N ASP A 278 -20.44 -11.03 2.56
CA ASP A 278 -21.42 -12.11 2.71
C ASP A 278 -22.48 -12.13 1.60
N ARG A 279 -22.45 -11.15 0.69
CA ARG A 279 -23.41 -10.99 -0.41
C ARG A 279 -22.70 -11.04 -1.76
N PRO A 280 -23.37 -11.49 -2.83
CA PRO A 280 -22.78 -11.50 -4.17
C PRO A 280 -22.72 -10.09 -4.77
N ARG A 281 -21.91 -9.93 -5.82
CA ARG A 281 -21.98 -8.75 -6.72
C ARG A 281 -23.40 -8.62 -7.28
N THR A 282 -23.89 -7.39 -7.47
CA THR A 282 -25.22 -7.15 -8.04
C THR A 282 -25.35 -7.75 -9.43
N PRO A 283 -26.31 -8.65 -9.66
CA PRO A 283 -26.61 -9.16 -10.99
C PRO A 283 -27.06 -8.04 -11.91
N HIS A 284 -26.69 -8.12 -13.19
CA HIS A 284 -27.10 -7.14 -14.21
C HIS A 284 -28.62 -7.07 -14.34
N GLU A 285 -29.31 -8.21 -14.27
CA GLU A 285 -30.79 -8.29 -14.28
C GLU A 285 -31.45 -7.49 -13.16
N THR A 286 -30.82 -7.39 -11.99
CA THR A 286 -31.34 -6.62 -10.86
C THR A 286 -31.30 -5.12 -11.15
N LEU A 287 -30.25 -4.65 -11.84
CA LEU A 287 -30.15 -3.25 -12.27
C LEU A 287 -31.17 -2.92 -13.37
N LEU A 288 -31.36 -3.84 -14.33
CA LEU A 288 -32.38 -3.70 -15.37
C LEU A 288 -33.78 -3.61 -14.75
N THR A 289 -34.06 -4.44 -13.74
CA THR A 289 -35.32 -4.40 -13.00
C THR A 289 -35.53 -3.06 -12.30
N ALA A 290 -34.50 -2.53 -11.62
CA ALA A 290 -34.58 -1.22 -10.96
C ALA A 290 -34.84 -0.09 -11.97
N GLN A 291 -34.18 -0.13 -13.13
CA GLN A 291 -34.34 0.84 -14.20
C GLN A 291 -35.74 0.76 -14.84
N GLU A 292 -36.25 -0.44 -15.07
CA GLU A 292 -37.59 -0.67 -15.61
C GLU A 292 -38.66 -0.13 -14.64
N ILE A 293 -38.51 -0.39 -13.34
CA ILE A 293 -39.38 0.16 -12.30
C ILE A 293 -39.38 1.68 -12.38
N ALA A 294 -38.22 2.32 -12.36
CA ALA A 294 -38.12 3.78 -12.42
C ALA A 294 -38.80 4.37 -13.66
N ARG A 295 -38.55 3.80 -14.85
CA ARG A 295 -39.20 4.24 -16.09
C ARG A 295 -40.71 4.02 -16.08
N SER A 296 -41.17 2.88 -15.57
CA SER A 296 -42.60 2.56 -15.49
C SER A 296 -43.38 3.49 -14.55
N ARG A 297 -42.70 4.04 -13.53
CA ARG A 297 -43.26 5.06 -12.63
C ARG A 297 -43.31 6.45 -13.24
N GLY A 298 -42.51 6.71 -14.28
CA GLY A 298 -42.50 7.98 -15.01
C GLY A 298 -41.22 8.80 -14.88
N ILE A 299 -40.16 8.24 -14.28
CA ILE A 299 -38.84 8.91 -14.30
C ILE A 299 -38.32 8.91 -15.73
N LYS A 300 -38.01 10.11 -16.27
CA LYS A 300 -37.58 10.28 -17.67
C LYS A 300 -36.20 9.69 -17.93
N TYR A 301 -35.29 9.81 -16.97
CA TYR A 301 -33.88 9.46 -17.11
C TYR A 301 -33.45 8.51 -16.00
N ALA A 302 -33.50 7.21 -16.29
CA ALA A 302 -33.04 6.15 -15.40
C ALA A 302 -31.93 5.34 -16.08
N TYR A 303 -30.76 5.31 -15.44
CA TYR A 303 -29.53 4.74 -15.99
C TYR A 303 -29.05 3.54 -15.20
N VAL A 304 -28.39 2.62 -15.89
CA VAL A 304 -27.66 1.50 -15.27
C VAL A 304 -26.16 1.82 -15.26
N GLY A 305 -25.55 1.92 -14.09
CA GLY A 305 -24.18 2.40 -13.88
C GLY A 305 -23.16 1.32 -13.54
N ASN A 306 -21.89 1.58 -13.88
CA ASN A 306 -20.72 0.74 -13.53
C ASN A 306 -20.80 -0.73 -13.99
N VAL A 307 -21.49 -0.97 -15.11
CA VAL A 307 -21.60 -2.25 -15.85
C VAL A 307 -21.58 -2.00 -17.35
N ASP A 308 -21.33 -3.01 -18.18
CA ASP A 308 -21.23 -2.84 -19.63
C ASP A 308 -22.62 -3.00 -20.27
N ASP A 309 -23.34 -1.88 -20.41
CA ASP A 309 -24.70 -1.86 -20.95
C ASP A 309 -24.97 -0.57 -21.72
N GLN A 310 -24.60 -0.57 -23.01
CA GLN A 310 -24.77 0.58 -23.89
C GLN A 310 -26.23 1.04 -23.99
N GLN A 311 -27.18 0.10 -23.98
CA GLN A 311 -28.59 0.42 -24.17
C GLN A 311 -29.14 1.22 -22.98
N HIS A 312 -28.83 0.82 -21.75
CA HIS A 312 -29.38 1.44 -20.53
C HIS A 312 -28.47 2.52 -19.92
N GLN A 313 -27.31 2.79 -20.52
CA GLN A 313 -26.42 3.92 -20.20
C GLN A 313 -26.62 5.14 -21.10
N SER A 314 -27.24 4.94 -22.25
CA SER A 314 -27.47 5.98 -23.25
C SER A 314 -28.66 6.87 -22.88
N THR A 315 -28.57 8.15 -23.23
CA THR A 315 -29.68 9.11 -23.05
C THR A 315 -30.60 9.06 -24.26
N TYR A 316 -31.90 8.90 -24.02
CA TYR A 316 -32.95 8.94 -25.05
C TYR A 316 -33.89 10.12 -24.81
N CYS A 317 -34.54 10.60 -25.87
CA CYS A 317 -35.55 11.65 -25.75
C CYS A 317 -36.80 11.11 -25.06
N PRO A 318 -37.31 11.73 -23.97
CA PRO A 318 -38.53 11.26 -23.32
C PRO A 318 -39.79 11.47 -24.17
N GLN A 319 -39.73 12.29 -25.23
CA GLN A 319 -40.88 12.57 -26.10
C GLN A 319 -40.93 11.70 -27.36
N CYS A 320 -39.80 11.51 -28.06
CA CYS A 320 -39.76 10.74 -29.31
C CYS A 320 -38.96 9.43 -29.22
N GLU A 321 -38.38 9.14 -28.06
CA GLU A 321 -37.55 7.94 -27.78
C GLU A 321 -36.30 7.81 -28.64
N GLY A 322 -35.97 8.81 -29.48
CA GLY A 322 -34.74 8.83 -30.26
C GLY A 322 -33.50 8.89 -29.38
N LEU A 323 -32.45 8.15 -29.76
CA LEU A 323 -31.14 8.17 -29.12
C LEU A 323 -30.50 9.57 -29.22
N LEU A 324 -30.13 10.14 -28.09
CA LEU A 324 -29.55 11.49 -27.97
C LEU A 324 -28.07 11.46 -27.64
N ILE A 325 -27.67 10.67 -26.65
CA ILE A 325 -26.28 10.50 -26.27
C ILE A 325 -26.04 9.01 -26.11
N GLU A 326 -25.30 8.42 -27.04
CA GLU A 326 -24.85 7.04 -26.94
C GLU A 326 -23.68 6.96 -25.97
N ARG A 327 -23.77 6.05 -25.00
CA ARG A 327 -22.69 5.76 -24.07
C ARG A 327 -22.38 4.28 -24.13
N ASN A 328 -21.13 3.96 -24.47
CA ASN A 328 -20.57 2.65 -24.23
C ASN A 328 -19.55 2.79 -23.09
N TRP A 329 -20.01 2.51 -21.87
CA TRP A 329 -19.26 2.80 -20.65
C TRP A 329 -18.96 4.31 -20.52
N TYR A 330 -17.70 4.74 -20.68
CA TYR A 330 -17.30 6.15 -20.65
C TYR A 330 -16.92 6.71 -22.03
N GLU A 331 -17.20 5.97 -23.10
CA GLU A 331 -16.97 6.44 -24.46
C GLU A 331 -18.30 6.89 -25.06
N LEU A 332 -18.33 8.14 -25.53
CA LEU A 332 -19.50 8.72 -26.17
C LEU A 332 -19.49 8.43 -27.67
N GLY A 333 -20.63 7.96 -28.18
CA GLY A 333 -20.86 7.70 -29.60
C GLY A 333 -21.73 8.79 -30.22
N ALA A 334 -22.91 8.42 -30.73
CA ALA A 334 -23.87 9.37 -31.28
C ALA A 334 -24.23 10.49 -30.29
N TYR A 335 -24.20 11.74 -30.75
CA TYR A 335 -24.59 12.95 -29.99
C TYR A 335 -25.56 13.80 -30.83
N GLN A 336 -26.85 13.71 -30.53
CA GLN A 336 -27.96 14.28 -31.29
C GLN A 336 -28.71 15.35 -30.48
N LEU A 337 -27.96 16.27 -29.88
CA LEU A 337 -28.46 17.43 -29.15
C LEU A 337 -28.08 18.72 -29.86
N ASN A 338 -28.96 19.72 -29.79
CA ASN A 338 -28.67 21.11 -30.15
C ASN A 338 -28.84 21.96 -28.89
N GLY A 339 -27.75 22.15 -28.14
CA GLY A 339 -27.81 22.60 -26.75
C GLY A 339 -28.70 21.67 -25.92
N ASN A 340 -29.71 22.24 -25.25
CA ASN A 340 -30.66 21.47 -24.45
C ASN A 340 -31.87 20.97 -25.26
N LEU A 341 -31.82 20.95 -26.59
CA LEU A 341 -32.93 20.49 -27.43
C LEU A 341 -32.59 19.16 -28.11
N CYS A 342 -33.57 18.26 -28.16
CA CYS A 342 -33.50 17.04 -28.95
C CYS A 342 -33.34 17.36 -30.44
N GLY A 343 -32.29 16.81 -31.08
CA GLY A 343 -32.05 16.97 -32.52
C GLY A 343 -33.10 16.31 -33.42
N HIS A 344 -33.92 15.41 -32.88
CA HIS A 344 -34.95 14.68 -33.63
C HIS A 344 -36.33 15.36 -33.61
N CYS A 345 -36.79 15.83 -32.44
CA CYS A 345 -38.15 16.36 -32.27
C CYS A 345 -38.23 17.75 -31.63
N GLY A 346 -37.11 18.34 -31.19
CA GLY A 346 -37.05 19.66 -30.57
C GLY A 346 -37.49 19.72 -29.11
N ALA A 347 -37.76 18.58 -28.46
CA ALA A 347 -38.07 18.53 -27.03
C ALA A 347 -36.90 19.06 -26.18
N THR A 348 -37.21 19.81 -25.11
CA THR A 348 -36.19 20.25 -24.14
C THR A 348 -35.74 19.06 -23.29
N ILE A 349 -34.43 18.89 -23.18
CA ILE A 349 -33.74 17.88 -22.39
C ILE A 349 -33.10 18.58 -21.20
N THR A 350 -33.49 18.19 -20.00
CA THR A 350 -33.02 18.80 -18.75
C THR A 350 -31.56 18.43 -18.52
N GLY A 351 -30.69 19.41 -18.29
CA GLY A 351 -29.26 19.22 -18.08
C GLY A 351 -28.43 20.40 -18.58
N HIS A 352 -27.11 20.25 -18.50
CA HIS A 352 -26.13 21.16 -19.05
C HIS A 352 -25.36 20.46 -20.17
N PHE A 353 -25.65 20.86 -21.40
CA PHE A 353 -25.07 20.27 -22.60
C PHE A 353 -24.33 21.32 -23.42
N ASP A 354 -23.13 20.98 -23.89
CA ASP A 354 -22.43 21.77 -24.90
C ASP A 354 -22.96 21.39 -26.30
N GLN A 355 -22.61 22.19 -27.33
CA GLN A 355 -23.00 21.89 -28.72
C GLN A 355 -22.34 20.61 -29.26
N THR A 356 -21.21 20.20 -28.67
CA THR A 356 -20.48 18.97 -28.99
C THR A 356 -20.13 18.26 -27.69
N PRO A 357 -20.05 16.91 -27.67
CA PRO A 357 -19.58 16.18 -26.50
C PRO A 357 -18.10 16.48 -26.23
N GLY A 358 -17.66 16.28 -25.00
CA GLY A 358 -16.23 16.19 -24.70
C GLY A 358 -15.60 14.93 -25.30
N ASP A 359 -14.27 14.92 -25.40
CA ASP A 359 -13.47 13.87 -26.06
C ASP A 359 -12.54 13.10 -25.10
N TRP A 360 -12.80 13.19 -23.78
CA TRP A 360 -11.94 12.56 -22.78
C TRP A 360 -11.94 11.03 -22.91
N GLY A 361 -13.13 10.45 -23.12
CA GLY A 361 -13.35 9.02 -23.27
C GLY A 361 -12.97 8.23 -22.01
N ARG A 362 -12.47 7.00 -22.20
CA ARG A 362 -12.16 6.05 -21.12
C ARG A 362 -10.83 6.33 -20.39
N LYS A 363 -10.19 7.47 -20.65
CA LYS A 363 -8.85 7.79 -20.13
C LYS A 363 -8.91 7.98 -18.62
N ARG A 364 -7.87 7.49 -17.94
CA ARG A 364 -7.61 7.75 -16.52
C ARG A 364 -6.19 8.26 -16.37
N LEU A 365 -6.02 9.47 -15.85
CA LEU A 365 -4.72 10.13 -15.76
C LEU A 365 -4.42 10.56 -14.33
N PRO A 366 -3.54 9.85 -13.59
CA PRO A 366 -3.06 10.30 -12.29
C PRO A 366 -2.32 11.64 -12.40
N VAL A 367 -2.50 12.53 -11.43
CA VAL A 367 -1.85 13.85 -11.39
C VAL A 367 -0.98 13.95 -10.14
N LYS A 368 0.24 14.48 -10.29
CA LYS A 368 1.11 14.84 -9.16
C LYS A 368 0.91 16.31 -8.82
N ILE A 369 0.26 16.61 -7.71
CA ILE A 369 -0.17 17.98 -7.42
C ILE A 369 1.01 18.88 -7.04
N ALA A 370 2.09 18.31 -6.52
CA ALA A 370 3.32 19.01 -6.15
C ALA A 370 3.96 19.81 -7.30
N ASN A 371 3.67 19.45 -8.55
CA ASN A 371 4.15 20.16 -9.74
C ASN A 371 3.54 21.57 -9.89
N TYR A 372 2.42 21.84 -9.22
CA TYR A 372 1.65 23.08 -9.34
C TYR A 372 1.82 24.00 -8.12
N THR A 373 2.85 23.74 -7.30
CA THR A 373 3.17 24.55 -6.12
C THR A 373 3.42 26.01 -6.55
N PRO A 374 2.62 27.00 -6.07
CA PRO A 374 2.88 28.39 -6.37
C PRO A 374 4.28 28.77 -5.87
N PRO A 375 5.02 29.65 -6.58
CA PRO A 375 6.20 30.26 -5.99
C PRO A 375 5.77 30.92 -4.67
N GLN A 376 6.38 30.51 -3.55
CA GLN A 376 6.01 31.07 -2.25
C GLN A 376 6.12 32.60 -2.29
N PRO A 377 5.22 33.33 -1.60
CA PRO A 377 5.37 34.77 -1.46
C PRO A 377 6.72 35.04 -0.82
N THR A 378 7.63 35.56 -1.65
CA THR A 378 8.86 36.20 -1.24
C THR A 378 8.52 37.18 -0.13
N VAL A 379 9.10 36.94 1.05
CA VAL A 379 9.36 38.02 2.00
C VAL A 379 10.01 39.15 1.19
N ILE A 380 9.37 40.31 1.23
CA ILE A 380 9.66 41.57 0.52
C ILE A 380 11.09 41.60 -0.07
N PRO A 381 11.23 41.64 -1.42
CA PRO A 381 12.48 42.10 -1.99
C PRO A 381 12.59 43.59 -1.65
N LEU A 382 13.45 43.92 -0.69
CA LEU A 382 14.08 45.23 -0.69
C LEU A 382 14.73 45.36 -2.07
N THR A 383 14.18 46.29 -2.86
CA THR A 383 14.78 47.00 -4.01
C THR A 383 15.80 46.23 -4.85
N HIS A 384 15.54 46.15 -6.16
CA HIS A 384 16.53 45.82 -7.20
C HIS A 384 17.87 46.55 -6.98
N GLU A 385 18.74 45.96 -6.19
CA GLU A 385 20.15 45.82 -6.48
C GLU A 385 20.30 44.40 -7.02
N GLU A 386 21.02 44.27 -8.13
CA GLU A 386 21.45 42.97 -8.63
C GLU A 386 21.97 42.14 -7.45
N PRO A 387 21.67 40.83 -7.35
CA PRO A 387 22.29 40.02 -6.33
C PRO A 387 23.79 40.13 -6.54
N ASN A 388 24.44 40.81 -5.59
CA ASN A 388 25.86 40.65 -5.38
C ASN A 388 26.08 39.13 -5.38
N PRO A 389 26.95 38.57 -6.23
CA PRO A 389 27.13 37.13 -6.30
C PRO A 389 27.45 36.68 -4.88
N VAL A 390 26.50 36.01 -4.23
CA VAL A 390 26.80 35.29 -2.99
C VAL A 390 27.80 34.25 -3.46
N GLN A 391 29.06 34.48 -3.11
CA GLN A 391 30.15 33.58 -3.41
C GLN A 391 29.68 32.17 -3.06
N PRO A 392 30.02 31.14 -3.87
CA PRO A 392 29.85 29.76 -3.42
C PRO A 392 30.40 29.70 -2.00
N ALA A 393 29.63 29.17 -1.05
CA ALA A 393 30.07 29.05 0.33
C ALA A 393 31.33 28.18 0.31
N GLU A 394 32.49 28.83 0.23
CA GLU A 394 33.78 28.17 0.31
C GLU A 394 33.78 27.42 1.62
N ARG A 395 34.09 26.12 1.55
CA ARG A 395 34.06 25.22 2.70
C ARG A 395 34.88 25.83 3.85
N PRO A 396 34.25 26.25 4.96
CA PRO A 396 34.99 26.79 6.09
C PRO A 396 35.70 25.66 6.84
N GLU A 397 36.92 25.91 7.31
CA GLU A 397 37.57 25.04 8.30
C GLU A 397 36.90 25.25 9.66
N LEU A 398 36.18 24.22 10.12
CA LEU A 398 35.58 24.23 11.45
C LEU A 398 36.68 24.17 12.52
N THR A 399 36.64 25.09 13.49
CA THR A 399 37.45 24.96 14.69
C THR A 399 36.97 23.79 15.55
N ILE A 400 37.82 23.33 16.50
CA ILE A 400 37.46 22.27 17.44
C ILE A 400 36.23 22.66 18.27
N SER A 401 36.15 23.93 18.70
CA SER A 401 35.03 24.47 19.49
C SER A 401 33.72 24.45 18.69
N GLN A 402 33.74 24.94 17.46
CA GLN A 402 32.57 24.95 16.57
C GLN A 402 32.10 23.53 16.24
N SER A 403 33.04 22.60 15.99
CA SER A 403 32.71 21.19 15.73
C SER A 403 32.03 20.53 16.93
N ALA A 404 32.49 20.84 18.16
CA ALA A 404 31.87 20.35 19.39
C ALA A 404 30.49 20.98 19.63
N ALA A 405 30.33 22.28 19.38
CA ALA A 405 29.05 22.98 19.53
C ALA A 405 27.98 22.44 18.55
N ILE A 406 28.34 22.24 17.28
CA ILE A 406 27.46 21.64 16.26
C ILE A 406 27.03 20.22 16.65
N HIS A 407 27.98 19.40 17.13
CA HIS A 407 27.68 18.04 17.59
C HIS A 407 26.75 18.04 18.80
N HIS A 408 27.02 18.87 19.82
CA HIS A 408 26.17 19.02 21.00
C HIS A 408 24.75 19.47 20.64
N ALA A 409 24.62 20.50 19.78
CA ALA A 409 23.34 21.00 19.29
C ALA A 409 22.54 19.94 18.52
N ALA A 410 23.21 19.12 17.72
CA ALA A 410 22.59 18.00 17.02
C ALA A 410 22.09 16.94 18.01
N CYS A 411 22.89 16.56 19.02
CA CYS A 411 22.48 15.62 20.06
C CYS A 411 21.26 16.15 20.83
N GLN A 412 21.28 17.42 21.24
CA GLN A 412 20.16 18.05 21.94
C GLN A 412 18.87 18.01 21.10
N THR A 413 18.97 18.33 19.80
CA THR A 413 17.81 18.33 18.90
C THR A 413 17.27 16.92 18.67
N VAL A 414 18.16 15.93 18.47
CA VAL A 414 17.76 14.52 18.34
C VAL A 414 17.08 14.02 19.62
N ALA A 415 17.65 14.31 20.80
CA ALA A 415 17.09 13.90 22.08
C ALA A 415 15.69 14.48 22.32
N ALA A 416 15.51 15.78 22.08
CA ALA A 416 14.20 16.43 22.22
C ALA A 416 13.14 15.79 21.31
N HIS A 417 13.47 15.56 20.04
CA HIS A 417 12.52 14.98 19.10
C HIS A 417 12.26 13.48 19.30
N ALA A 418 13.21 12.73 19.87
CA ALA A 418 12.99 11.33 20.24
C ALA A 418 11.89 11.17 21.31
N VAL A 419 11.65 12.19 22.13
CA VAL A 419 10.60 12.22 23.16
C VAL A 419 9.40 13.10 22.78
N GLY A 420 9.32 13.58 21.54
CA GLY A 420 8.22 14.41 21.06
C GLY A 420 8.25 15.87 21.53
N ALA A 421 9.37 16.36 22.07
CA ALA A 421 9.58 17.76 22.41
C ALA A 421 10.09 18.57 21.21
N ALA A 422 9.97 19.91 21.29
CA ALA A 422 10.56 20.84 20.33
C ALA A 422 11.92 21.34 20.82
N ALA A 423 12.89 21.46 19.92
CA ALA A 423 14.17 22.11 20.18
C ALA A 423 14.33 23.33 19.26
N ALA A 424 14.87 24.42 19.80
CA ALA A 424 15.24 25.62 19.04
C ALA A 424 16.74 25.88 19.23
N LEU A 425 17.48 25.93 18.12
CA LEU A 425 18.91 26.25 18.12
C LEU A 425 19.12 27.76 18.00
N THR A 426 20.09 28.29 18.74
CA THR A 426 20.46 29.72 18.77
C THR A 426 21.95 29.91 18.47
N ASP A 427 22.39 31.11 18.12
CA ASP A 427 23.81 31.37 17.81
C ASP A 427 24.79 31.01 18.95
N PRO A 428 24.48 31.28 20.23
CA PRO A 428 25.30 30.79 21.35
C PRO A 428 25.45 29.26 21.41
N THR A 429 24.44 28.50 20.97
CA THR A 429 24.51 27.02 20.95
C THR A 429 25.38 26.47 19.83
N LEU A 430 25.70 27.29 18.82
CA LEU A 430 26.46 26.90 17.64
C LEU A 430 27.80 27.66 17.53
N ASP A 431 28.26 28.29 18.61
CA ASP A 431 29.57 28.99 18.68
C ASP A 431 29.80 29.99 17.53
N GLY A 432 28.80 30.84 17.26
CA GLY A 432 28.86 31.88 16.22
C GLY A 432 28.67 31.38 14.78
N THR A 433 28.24 30.12 14.60
CA THR A 433 28.06 29.51 13.27
C THR A 433 26.60 29.42 12.83
N ALA A 434 25.62 29.87 13.63
CA ALA A 434 24.21 29.61 13.34
C ALA A 434 23.72 30.23 12.03
N ASP A 435 24.28 31.38 11.66
CA ASP A 435 23.96 32.14 10.44
C ASP A 435 24.87 31.79 9.25
N TRP A 436 25.79 30.83 9.39
CA TRP A 436 26.60 30.36 8.26
C TRP A 436 25.70 29.79 7.17
N ILE A 437 26.03 30.11 5.92
CA ILE A 437 25.27 29.62 4.77
C ILE A 437 25.83 28.27 4.32
N VAL A 438 24.97 27.26 4.32
CA VAL A 438 25.27 25.90 3.85
C VAL A 438 24.29 25.49 2.76
N MET A 439 24.66 24.50 1.96
CA MET A 439 23.77 23.95 0.91
C MET A 439 22.88 22.81 1.44
N GLY A 440 23.16 22.35 2.65
CA GLY A 440 22.42 21.30 3.33
C GLY A 440 23.20 20.72 4.50
N ALA A 441 22.52 19.87 5.27
CA ALA A 441 23.13 19.11 6.35
C ALA A 441 22.53 17.71 6.42
N PHE A 442 23.33 16.73 6.82
CA PHE A 442 22.88 15.39 7.18
C PHE A 442 23.28 15.10 8.63
N VAL A 443 22.37 14.47 9.37
CA VAL A 443 22.65 13.91 10.69
C VAL A 443 22.56 12.41 10.57
N THR A 444 23.64 11.72 10.90
CA THR A 444 23.78 10.27 10.83
C THR A 444 23.97 9.73 12.24
N LEU A 445 23.18 8.73 12.60
CA LEU A 445 23.31 7.97 13.83
C LEU A 445 23.80 6.57 13.50
N LYS A 446 24.82 6.11 14.21
CA LYS A 446 25.35 4.76 14.13
C LYS A 446 25.26 4.07 15.48
N ARG A 447 25.11 2.75 15.48
CA ARG A 447 25.22 1.90 16.66
C ARG A 447 26.22 0.80 16.34
N GLN A 448 27.36 0.79 17.04
CA GLN A 448 28.48 -0.13 16.74
C GLN A 448 28.86 -0.10 15.25
N ASP A 449 29.15 1.08 14.72
CA ASP A 449 29.50 1.33 13.31
C ASP A 449 28.41 1.00 12.27
N ARG A 450 27.24 0.50 12.69
CA ARG A 450 26.11 0.20 11.81
C ARG A 450 25.14 1.37 11.78
N LEU A 451 24.65 1.70 10.59
CA LEU A 451 23.70 2.78 10.41
C LEU A 451 22.38 2.52 11.18
N ARG A 452 22.00 3.46 12.05
CA ARG A 452 20.74 3.46 12.81
C ARG A 452 19.70 4.44 12.26
N ALA A 453 20.14 5.59 11.77
CA ALA A 453 19.31 6.56 11.05
C ALA A 453 20.21 7.55 10.31
N CYS A 454 19.77 8.06 9.15
CA CYS A 454 20.46 9.16 8.46
C CYS A 454 19.48 9.90 7.56
N CYS A 455 19.23 11.15 7.90
CA CYS A 455 18.43 12.08 7.12
C CYS A 455 19.16 13.41 6.98
N GLY A 456 18.79 14.15 5.93
CA GLY A 456 19.35 15.47 5.69
C GLY A 456 18.40 16.35 4.89
N VAL A 457 18.63 17.64 4.96
CA VAL A 457 17.94 18.67 4.17
C VAL A 457 18.91 19.20 3.12
N LEU A 458 18.40 19.46 1.91
CA LEU A 458 19.19 19.90 0.77
C LEU A 458 18.38 20.87 -0.10
N GLY A 459 19.09 21.71 -0.85
CA GLY A 459 18.49 22.53 -1.90
C GLY A 459 19.10 23.92 -1.97
N GLN A 460 18.34 24.92 -1.52
CA GLN A 460 18.75 26.32 -1.53
C GLN A 460 19.75 26.63 -0.41
N PRO A 461 20.64 27.64 -0.59
CA PRO A 461 21.48 28.14 0.49
C PRO A 461 20.61 28.51 1.70
N MET A 462 20.94 27.96 2.86
CA MET A 462 20.18 28.14 4.11
C MET A 462 21.12 28.30 5.29
N LYS A 463 20.59 28.80 6.40
CA LYS A 463 21.36 28.94 7.64
C LYS A 463 21.71 27.57 8.21
N LEU A 464 22.89 27.44 8.78
CA LEU A 464 23.35 26.21 9.44
C LEU A 464 22.37 25.75 10.53
N SER A 465 21.84 26.70 11.31
CA SER A 465 20.85 26.41 12.35
C SER A 465 19.59 25.72 11.79
N GLU A 466 19.03 26.25 10.70
CA GLU A 466 17.87 25.68 10.01
C GLU A 466 18.19 24.31 9.41
N ALA A 467 19.35 24.18 8.77
CA ALA A 467 19.81 22.93 8.18
C ALA A 467 19.97 21.83 9.22
N LEU A 468 20.60 22.15 10.36
CA LEU A 468 20.87 21.20 11.44
C LEU A 468 19.59 20.79 12.15
N THR A 469 18.71 21.74 12.50
CA THR A 469 17.41 21.43 13.12
C THR A 469 16.57 20.54 12.20
N GLY A 470 16.51 20.87 10.90
CA GLY A 470 15.81 20.07 9.91
C GLY A 470 16.38 18.65 9.79
N ALA A 471 17.69 18.51 9.65
CA ALA A 471 18.34 17.20 9.53
C ALA A 471 18.17 16.35 10.80
N ALA A 472 18.43 16.90 11.99
CA ALA A 472 18.32 16.20 13.27
C ALA A 472 16.90 15.72 13.57
N ARG A 473 15.88 16.58 13.39
CA ARG A 473 14.47 16.21 13.58
C ARG A 473 14.08 15.04 12.69
N ARG A 474 14.44 15.12 11.40
CA ARG A 474 14.14 14.08 10.42
C ARG A 474 14.86 12.78 10.73
N THR A 475 16.11 12.84 11.18
CA THR A 475 16.86 11.66 11.60
C THR A 475 16.21 10.98 12.81
N ALA A 476 15.63 11.74 13.74
CA ALA A 476 14.95 11.17 14.90
C ALA A 476 13.60 10.49 14.58
N THR A 477 12.84 11.04 13.63
CA THR A 477 11.41 10.73 13.47
C THR A 477 10.99 10.27 12.07
N GLU A 478 11.74 10.59 11.02
CA GLU A 478 11.28 10.48 9.62
C GLU A 478 12.05 9.46 8.75
N ASP A 479 13.15 8.85 9.22
CA ASP A 479 13.92 7.87 8.41
C ASP A 479 13.10 6.60 8.11
N SER A 480 12.85 6.33 6.82
CA SER A 480 11.94 5.27 6.37
C SER A 480 12.45 3.86 6.49
N ARG A 481 13.75 3.70 6.72
CA ARG A 481 14.38 2.39 6.81
C ARG A 481 14.27 1.79 8.20
N PHE A 482 14.02 2.62 9.22
CA PHE A 482 14.10 2.21 10.62
C PHE A 482 12.85 2.66 11.42
N PRO A 483 12.59 2.03 12.58
CA PRO A 483 11.67 2.59 13.58
C PRO A 483 12.15 3.97 14.07
N THR A 484 11.20 4.76 14.58
CA THR A 484 11.50 6.02 15.29
C THR A 484 12.51 5.76 16.41
N LEU A 485 13.39 6.73 16.70
CA LEU A 485 14.35 6.56 17.78
C LEU A 485 13.65 6.44 19.13
N SER A 486 14.09 5.49 19.93
CA SER A 486 13.80 5.47 21.36
C SER A 486 14.85 6.29 22.10
N SER A 487 14.49 6.93 23.21
CA SER A 487 15.46 7.65 24.03
C SER A 487 16.47 6.70 24.70
N ILE A 488 16.09 5.44 24.94
CA ILE A 488 16.96 4.46 25.63
C ILE A 488 18.17 4.02 24.80
N GLU A 489 18.13 4.20 23.48
CA GLU A 489 19.25 3.84 22.61
C GLU A 489 20.26 4.98 22.48
N LEU A 490 19.86 6.25 22.70
CA LEU A 490 20.69 7.44 22.47
C LEU A 490 22.08 7.37 23.15
N PRO A 491 22.22 6.92 24.42
CA PRO A 491 23.54 6.83 25.08
C PRO A 491 24.53 5.85 24.42
N TYR A 492 24.06 5.01 23.51
CA TYR A 492 24.83 3.96 22.85
C TYR A 492 24.99 4.20 21.35
N LEU A 493 24.61 5.40 20.87
CA LEU A 493 24.78 5.81 19.49
C LEU A 493 26.00 6.70 19.33
N ASP A 494 26.54 6.70 18.13
CA ASP A 494 27.45 7.74 17.63
C ASP A 494 26.64 8.69 16.74
N LEU A 495 26.91 9.99 16.84
CA LEU A 495 26.27 11.01 16.02
C LEU A 495 27.31 11.70 15.15
N GLU A 496 27.04 11.73 13.85
CA GLU A 496 27.82 12.44 12.84
C GLU A 496 26.98 13.51 12.15
N VAL A 497 27.54 14.70 11.98
CA VAL A 497 26.94 15.79 11.20
C VAL A 497 27.80 16.03 9.97
N SER A 498 27.19 15.95 8.78
CA SER A 498 27.82 16.33 7.51
C SER A 498 27.20 17.61 6.98
N LEU A 499 28.00 18.66 6.82
CA LEU A 499 27.59 19.95 6.25
C LEU A 499 28.02 20.01 4.79
N LEU A 500 27.12 20.40 3.90
CA LEU A 500 27.29 20.28 2.46
C LEU A 500 27.64 21.65 1.84
N TYR A 501 28.64 21.64 0.96
CA TYR A 501 29.18 22.82 0.30
C TYR A 501 29.47 22.53 -1.18
N ASP A 502 29.68 23.60 -1.95
CA ASP A 502 30.26 23.56 -3.31
C ASP A 502 29.63 22.57 -4.31
N PHE A 503 28.33 22.71 -4.58
CA PHE A 503 27.65 21.89 -5.59
C PHE A 503 28.04 22.32 -7.01
N GLN A 504 28.78 21.46 -7.71
CA GLN A 504 29.28 21.73 -9.07
C GLN A 504 28.74 20.71 -10.08
N PRO A 505 28.18 21.14 -11.23
CA PRO A 505 27.75 20.23 -12.28
C PRO A 505 28.94 19.57 -12.99
N VAL A 506 28.88 18.25 -13.18
CA VAL A 506 29.88 17.49 -13.93
C VAL A 506 29.59 17.60 -15.42
N GLN A 507 30.49 18.27 -16.15
CA GLN A 507 30.36 18.48 -17.60
C GLN A 507 30.80 17.27 -18.44
N ALA A 508 31.59 16.36 -17.86
CA ALA A 508 32.02 15.13 -18.55
C ALA A 508 30.81 14.26 -18.92
N GLN A 509 30.93 13.51 -20.01
CA GLN A 509 29.87 12.64 -20.57
C GLN A 509 30.31 11.18 -20.61
N GLY A 510 29.35 10.26 -20.67
CA GLY A 510 29.64 8.82 -20.76
C GLY A 510 30.61 8.34 -19.68
N LYS A 511 31.60 7.54 -20.10
CA LYS A 511 32.62 6.98 -19.19
C LYS A 511 33.62 8.00 -18.66
N ASP A 512 33.77 9.16 -19.29
CA ASP A 512 34.73 10.18 -18.86
C ASP A 512 34.34 10.81 -17.51
N ARG A 513 33.07 10.67 -17.10
CA ARG A 513 32.58 11.04 -15.77
C ARG A 513 33.34 10.35 -14.63
N ILE A 514 33.95 9.18 -14.86
CA ILE A 514 34.79 8.50 -13.87
C ILE A 514 35.97 9.40 -13.45
N GLY A 515 36.59 10.10 -14.41
CA GLY A 515 37.72 11.00 -14.14
C GLY A 515 37.34 12.30 -13.43
N ALA A 516 36.04 12.61 -13.32
CA ALA A 516 35.54 13.82 -12.64
C ALA A 516 35.16 13.57 -11.17
N VAL A 517 35.27 12.33 -10.68
CA VAL A 517 34.88 11.94 -9.32
C VAL A 517 36.12 11.55 -8.51
N GLU A 518 36.37 12.25 -7.41
CA GLU A 518 37.46 11.96 -6.47
C GLU A 518 36.89 11.31 -5.20
N ILE A 519 37.26 10.05 -4.95
CA ILE A 519 36.76 9.27 -3.82
C ILE A 519 37.22 9.86 -2.49
N GLY A 520 36.30 9.96 -1.52
CA GLY A 520 36.55 10.53 -0.19
C GLY A 520 36.48 12.06 -0.14
N LYS A 521 36.56 12.73 -1.30
CA LYS A 521 36.39 14.18 -1.41
C LYS A 521 35.00 14.55 -1.92
N HIS A 522 34.58 13.98 -3.05
CA HIS A 522 33.31 14.33 -3.70
C HIS A 522 32.16 13.45 -3.19
N GLY A 523 31.04 14.09 -2.86
CA GLY A 523 29.71 13.49 -2.82
C GLY A 523 29.07 13.61 -4.18
N LEU A 524 28.09 12.75 -4.49
CA LEU A 524 27.42 12.71 -5.79
C LEU A 524 25.94 13.01 -5.65
N VAL A 525 25.41 13.85 -6.54
CA VAL A 525 23.98 13.96 -6.82
C VAL A 525 23.73 13.58 -8.26
N ILE A 526 22.81 12.63 -8.46
CA ILE A 526 22.38 12.21 -9.79
C ILE A 526 20.89 12.48 -9.95
N GLN A 527 20.48 12.97 -11.12
CA GLN A 527 19.09 13.24 -11.43
C GLN A 527 18.78 12.89 -12.89
N ARG A 528 17.69 12.14 -13.10
CA ARG A 528 17.11 11.89 -14.42
C ARG A 528 15.58 11.88 -14.31
N GLY A 529 14.92 12.79 -15.02
CA GLY A 529 13.48 13.00 -14.87
C GLY A 529 13.11 13.33 -13.41
N ASN A 530 12.21 12.54 -12.83
CA ASN A 530 11.77 12.67 -11.43
C ASN A 530 12.55 11.79 -10.44
N LYS A 531 13.57 11.07 -10.90
CA LYS A 531 14.41 10.20 -10.07
C LYS A 531 15.69 10.94 -9.70
N SER A 532 16.01 10.97 -8.41
CA SER A 532 17.22 11.59 -7.88
C SER A 532 17.84 10.75 -6.77
N GLY A 533 19.17 10.72 -6.71
CA GLY A 533 19.92 10.05 -5.66
C GLY A 533 21.10 10.90 -5.22
N LEU A 534 21.42 10.85 -3.94
CA LEU A 534 22.57 11.54 -3.35
C LEU A 534 23.40 10.58 -2.51
N LEU A 535 24.71 10.55 -2.67
CA LEU A 535 25.63 9.84 -1.76
C LEU A 535 26.69 10.80 -1.21
N LEU A 536 26.95 10.71 0.10
CA LEU A 536 27.98 11.50 0.79
C LEU A 536 29.38 10.95 0.45
N PRO A 537 30.45 11.78 0.48
CA PRO A 537 31.81 11.33 0.14
C PRO A 537 32.29 10.13 0.95
N VAL A 538 31.94 10.09 2.24
CA VAL A 538 32.36 9.04 3.18
C VAL A 538 31.86 7.64 2.79
N VAL A 539 30.71 7.56 2.11
CA VAL A 539 30.09 6.27 1.74
C VAL A 539 31.00 5.45 0.83
N ALA A 540 31.68 6.10 -0.12
CA ALA A 540 32.59 5.39 -1.00
C ALA A 540 33.81 4.85 -0.25
N VAL A 541 34.30 5.58 0.75
CA VAL A 541 35.45 5.19 1.57
C VAL A 541 35.10 4.02 2.48
N GLU A 542 33.99 4.12 3.23
CA GLU A 542 33.53 3.06 4.15
C GLU A 542 33.27 1.73 3.46
N HIS A 543 32.84 1.76 2.20
CA HIS A 543 32.52 0.56 1.42
C HIS A 543 33.63 0.17 0.42
N GLY A 544 34.79 0.82 0.44
CA GLY A 544 35.91 0.50 -0.46
C GLY A 544 35.57 0.61 -1.95
N MET A 545 34.70 1.56 -2.32
CA MET A 545 34.26 1.77 -3.70
C MET A 545 35.27 2.59 -4.50
N ASP A 546 35.45 2.24 -5.78
CA ASP A 546 36.07 3.11 -6.77
C ASP A 546 35.05 4.10 -7.36
N ALA A 547 35.52 5.05 -8.19
CA ALA A 547 34.68 6.08 -8.80
C ALA A 547 33.53 5.50 -9.66
N GLU A 548 33.79 4.42 -10.40
CA GLU A 548 32.77 3.76 -11.21
C GLU A 548 31.71 3.06 -10.34
N GLY A 549 32.15 2.35 -9.30
CA GLY A 549 31.27 1.75 -8.29
C GLY A 549 30.40 2.79 -7.60
N PHE A 550 30.97 3.95 -7.28
CA PHE A 550 30.24 5.04 -6.63
C PHE A 550 29.16 5.65 -7.53
N LEU A 551 29.47 5.85 -8.82
CA LEU A 551 28.51 6.29 -9.85
C LEU A 551 27.38 5.27 -10.07
N LYS A 552 27.71 3.98 -10.11
CA LYS A 552 26.71 2.90 -10.18
C LYS A 552 25.80 2.91 -8.96
N GLN A 553 26.36 3.13 -7.77
CA GLN A 553 25.60 3.09 -6.53
C GLN A 553 24.68 4.30 -6.37
N VAL A 554 25.09 5.51 -6.77
CA VAL A 554 24.19 6.69 -6.73
C VAL A 554 23.03 6.54 -7.72
N CYS A 555 23.25 5.91 -8.88
CA CYS A 555 22.16 5.55 -9.81
C CYS A 555 21.15 4.61 -9.13
N ARG A 556 21.65 3.53 -8.52
CA ARG A 556 20.80 2.55 -7.82
C ARG A 556 20.00 3.21 -6.71
N LYS A 557 20.62 4.10 -5.93
CA LYS A 557 19.94 4.89 -4.90
C LYS A 557 18.85 5.80 -5.47
N ALA A 558 19.04 6.34 -6.68
CA ALA A 558 18.03 7.10 -7.40
C ALA A 558 16.90 6.23 -8.00
N GLY A 559 16.99 4.89 -7.88
CA GLY A 559 16.09 3.97 -8.57
C GLY A 559 16.32 3.92 -10.08
N LEU A 560 17.52 4.27 -10.54
CA LEU A 560 17.96 4.22 -11.93
C LEU A 560 18.81 2.96 -12.19
N PRO A 561 18.87 2.47 -13.44
CA PRO A 561 19.84 1.43 -13.83
C PRO A 561 21.27 1.84 -13.46
N GLY A 562 22.11 0.90 -13.06
CA GLY A 562 23.49 1.18 -12.63
C GLY A 562 24.37 1.84 -13.71
N THR A 563 23.96 1.80 -14.97
CA THR A 563 24.63 2.44 -16.11
C THR A 563 24.07 3.82 -16.45
N ALA A 564 23.02 4.29 -15.78
CA ALA A 564 22.34 5.53 -16.12
C ALA A 564 23.23 6.78 -16.04
N TRP A 565 24.29 6.74 -15.23
CA TRP A 565 25.30 7.81 -15.16
C TRP A 565 26.07 8.01 -16.48
N GLN A 566 26.06 7.04 -17.40
CA GLN A 566 26.69 7.18 -18.72
C GLN A 566 25.80 7.91 -19.73
N ASP A 567 24.51 8.07 -19.42
CA ASP A 567 23.55 8.71 -20.30
C ASP A 567 23.64 10.25 -20.19
N ASP A 568 23.63 10.92 -21.33
CA ASP A 568 23.75 12.38 -21.44
C ASP A 568 22.52 13.12 -20.89
N GLU A 569 21.34 12.47 -20.87
CA GLU A 569 20.14 13.02 -20.23
C GLU A 569 20.21 12.98 -18.70
N THR A 570 21.15 12.22 -18.13
CA THR A 570 21.35 12.14 -16.69
C THR A 570 22.25 13.28 -16.22
N LYS A 571 21.72 14.14 -15.36
CA LYS A 571 22.47 15.22 -14.71
C LYS A 571 23.26 14.65 -13.53
N LEU A 572 24.53 15.01 -13.45
CA LEU A 572 25.43 14.64 -12.36
C LEU A 572 26.05 15.91 -11.76
N GLN A 573 26.05 16.01 -10.44
CA GLN A 573 26.75 17.05 -9.69
C GLN A 573 27.66 16.41 -8.65
N VAL A 574 28.80 17.04 -8.40
CA VAL A 574 29.67 16.76 -7.24
C VAL A 574 29.47 17.83 -6.18
N PHE A 575 29.70 17.49 -4.92
CA PHE A 575 29.73 18.44 -3.80
C PHE A 575 30.75 18.00 -2.76
N GLU A 576 31.13 18.89 -1.84
CA GLU A 576 32.04 18.57 -0.73
C GLU A 576 31.32 18.60 0.63
N THR A 577 31.93 17.97 1.64
CA THR A 577 31.38 17.98 3.01
C THR A 577 32.42 18.32 4.07
N SER A 578 32.03 19.09 5.08
CA SER A 578 32.71 19.11 6.38
C SER A 578 31.96 18.19 7.34
N CYS A 579 32.67 17.26 7.98
CA CYS A 579 32.08 16.27 8.89
C CYS A 579 32.61 16.45 10.31
N THR A 580 31.73 16.32 11.30
CA THR A 580 32.09 16.15 12.72
C THR A 580 31.34 14.95 13.27
N GLY A 581 32.01 14.10 14.04
CA GLY A 581 31.45 12.85 14.53
C GLY A 581 32.05 12.48 15.88
N ASN A 582 31.20 12.21 16.86
CA ASN A 582 31.58 11.78 18.21
C ASN A 582 30.48 10.87 18.79
N PRO A 583 30.77 10.10 19.85
CA PRO A 583 29.73 9.45 20.65
C PRO A 583 28.64 10.45 21.03
N PHE A 584 27.38 10.00 21.09
CA PHE A 584 26.26 10.86 21.44
C PHE A 584 26.51 11.57 22.77
N ASP A 585 26.28 12.89 22.83
CA ASP A 585 26.49 13.64 24.05
C ASP A 585 25.38 13.34 25.05
N THR A 586 25.70 12.55 26.08
CA THR A 586 24.75 12.16 27.12
C THR A 586 24.43 13.28 28.10
N GLY A 587 25.20 14.37 28.12
CA GLY A 587 24.94 15.54 28.96
C GLY A 587 23.67 16.30 28.58
N VAL A 588 23.09 16.03 27.41
CA VAL A 588 21.82 16.61 26.95
C VAL A 588 20.58 15.82 27.42
N LEU A 589 20.78 14.66 28.05
CA LEU A 589 19.70 13.79 28.53
C LEU A 589 19.36 14.16 29.98
N ASP A 590 18.08 14.42 30.27
CA ASP A 590 17.55 14.63 31.62
C ASP A 590 16.71 13.42 32.12
N ASP A 591 16.33 13.40 33.40
CA ASP A 591 15.50 12.31 33.95
C ASP A 591 14.13 12.18 33.26
N GLN A 592 13.61 13.25 32.64
CA GLN A 592 12.34 13.21 31.89
C GLN A 592 12.49 12.52 30.53
N THR A 593 13.67 12.58 29.91
CA THR A 593 13.95 11.92 28.62
C THR A 593 14.10 10.40 28.72
N THR A 594 14.18 9.80 29.91
CA THR A 594 14.50 8.36 30.08
C THR A 594 13.34 7.48 30.56
N SER A 595 12.18 8.04 30.93
CA SER A 595 11.06 7.27 31.46
C SER A 595 9.95 7.07 30.42
N TYR A 596 9.78 5.84 29.93
CA TYR A 596 8.64 5.47 29.11
C TYR A 596 7.34 5.46 29.95
N VAL A 597 6.35 6.25 29.55
CA VAL A 597 5.03 6.24 30.19
C VAL A 597 4.15 5.20 29.51
N ALA A 598 3.77 4.18 30.28
CA ALA A 598 2.86 3.14 29.84
C ALA A 598 1.50 3.74 29.41
N PRO A 599 0.95 3.38 28.23
CA PRO A 599 -0.37 3.83 27.79
C PRO A 599 -1.53 3.31 28.64
N LEU A 600 -1.27 2.33 29.51
CA LEU A 600 -2.24 1.67 30.36
C LEU A 600 -1.64 1.44 31.73
N ASN A 601 -2.47 1.51 32.76
CA ASN A 601 -2.16 0.96 34.07
C ASN A 601 -2.62 -0.51 34.19
N ASP A 602 -2.24 -1.17 35.29
CA ASP A 602 -2.53 -2.59 35.52
C ASP A 602 -4.04 -2.89 35.56
N ASP A 603 -4.84 -2.02 36.18
CA ASP A 603 -6.30 -2.19 36.24
C ASP A 603 -6.93 -2.14 34.84
N GLN A 604 -6.48 -1.20 33.99
CA GLN A 604 -6.93 -1.09 32.61
C GLN A 604 -6.53 -2.31 31.78
N LEU A 605 -5.32 -2.84 31.99
CA LEU A 605 -4.86 -4.06 31.31
C LEU A 605 -5.71 -5.27 31.70
N GLN A 606 -5.99 -5.46 32.98
CA GLN A 606 -6.83 -6.57 33.45
C GLN A 606 -8.27 -6.45 32.94
N ASN A 607 -8.83 -5.23 32.89
CA ASN A 607 -10.14 -4.99 32.30
C ASN A 607 -10.17 -5.33 30.80
N LEU A 608 -9.10 -5.07 30.05
CA LEU A 608 -8.99 -5.46 28.64
C LEU A 608 -8.91 -6.98 28.46
N VAL A 609 -8.17 -7.68 29.32
CA VAL A 609 -8.11 -9.15 29.33
C VAL A 609 -9.51 -9.73 29.53
N GLU A 610 -10.24 -9.21 30.52
CA GLU A 610 -11.59 -9.66 30.82
C GLU A 610 -12.58 -9.30 29.70
N HIS A 611 -12.42 -8.14 29.07
CA HIS A 611 -13.17 -7.77 27.89
C HIS A 611 -12.93 -8.72 26.70
N CYS A 612 -11.67 -9.16 26.49
CA CYS A 612 -11.34 -10.17 25.49
C CYS A 612 -12.04 -11.50 25.78
N ARG A 613 -12.06 -11.92 27.06
CA ARG A 613 -12.71 -13.17 27.49
C ARG A 613 -14.20 -13.12 27.17
N HIS A 614 -14.87 -12.04 27.53
CA HIS A 614 -16.29 -11.84 27.23
C HIS A 614 -16.58 -11.87 25.73
N ASN A 615 -15.80 -11.14 24.94
CA ASN A 615 -15.99 -11.10 23.48
C ASN A 615 -15.69 -12.46 22.83
N LEU A 616 -14.67 -13.18 23.28
CA LEU A 616 -14.33 -14.50 22.76
C LEU A 616 -15.50 -15.48 22.94
N VAL A 617 -16.10 -15.50 24.14
CA VAL A 617 -17.28 -16.33 24.43
C VAL A 617 -18.49 -15.87 23.61
N ALA A 618 -18.76 -14.55 23.57
CA ALA A 618 -19.90 -13.99 22.84
C ALA A 618 -19.82 -14.32 21.35
N MET A 619 -18.70 -14.02 20.69
CA MET A 619 -18.51 -14.28 19.27
C MET A 619 -18.55 -15.77 18.96
N THR A 620 -17.90 -16.62 19.76
CA THR A 620 -17.88 -18.07 19.51
C THR A 620 -19.29 -18.68 19.60
N THR A 621 -20.14 -18.16 20.48
CA THR A 621 -21.53 -18.62 20.67
C THR A 621 -22.55 -17.90 19.77
N GLY A 622 -22.11 -16.95 18.93
CA GLY A 622 -22.99 -16.19 18.03
C GLY A 622 -23.73 -15.02 18.70
N ALA A 623 -23.37 -14.65 19.92
CA ALA A 623 -23.87 -13.46 20.60
C ALA A 623 -23.15 -12.19 20.13
N THR A 624 -23.76 -11.02 20.37
CA THR A 624 -23.18 -9.73 19.97
C THR A 624 -21.98 -9.36 20.87
N PRO A 625 -20.78 -9.14 20.31
CA PRO A 625 -19.63 -8.69 21.07
C PRO A 625 -19.76 -7.21 21.42
N ASN A 626 -18.98 -6.78 22.42
CA ASN A 626 -18.79 -5.37 22.71
C ASN A 626 -17.53 -4.87 21.98
N TYR A 627 -17.67 -3.87 21.12
CA TYR A 627 -16.57 -3.40 20.27
C TYR A 627 -15.59 -2.48 21.00
N TYR A 628 -15.99 -1.91 22.14
CA TYR A 628 -15.19 -0.93 22.85
C TYR A 628 -15.38 -1.04 24.36
N LEU A 629 -14.28 -0.92 25.10
CA LEU A 629 -14.29 -0.89 26.55
C LEU A 629 -14.26 0.56 27.04
N ASN A 630 -15.40 1.04 27.53
CA ASN A 630 -15.49 2.38 28.11
C ASN A 630 -14.55 2.52 29.33
N GLY A 631 -13.86 3.67 29.45
CA GLY A 631 -12.89 3.93 30.52
C GLY A 631 -11.47 3.37 30.26
N CYS A 632 -11.26 2.65 29.17
CA CYS A 632 -9.94 2.26 28.70
C CYS A 632 -9.52 3.14 27.51
N PRO A 633 -8.28 3.66 27.44
CA PRO A 633 -7.82 4.43 26.29
C PRO A 633 -7.61 3.52 25.06
N ASP A 634 -7.81 4.07 23.87
CA ASP A 634 -7.45 3.42 22.59
C ASP A 634 -6.14 4.02 22.08
N ALA A 635 -5.09 3.81 22.86
CA ALA A 635 -3.77 4.33 22.57
C ALA A 635 -3.18 3.70 21.30
N MET A 636 -2.27 4.45 20.66
CA MET A 636 -1.47 3.94 19.55
C MET A 636 -0.30 3.14 20.12
N VAL A 637 -0.26 1.84 19.84
CA VAL A 637 0.78 0.91 20.29
C VAL A 637 1.53 0.33 19.10
N ARG A 638 2.64 -0.38 19.31
CA ARG A 638 3.41 -0.99 18.20
C ARG A 638 3.09 -2.44 17.97
N ALA A 639 2.82 -3.20 19.02
CA ALA A 639 2.37 -4.57 18.88
C ALA A 639 1.39 -4.95 19.97
N ILE A 640 0.50 -5.88 19.64
CA ILE A 640 -0.42 -6.52 20.58
C ILE A 640 -0.35 -8.00 20.30
N THR A 641 -0.14 -8.77 21.35
CA THR A 641 -0.20 -10.22 21.32
C THR A 641 -1.33 -10.69 22.22
N LEU A 642 -2.25 -11.46 21.64
CA LEU A 642 -3.31 -12.16 22.34
C LEU A 642 -2.98 -13.65 22.37
N ARG A 643 -2.92 -14.22 23.57
CA ARG A 643 -2.84 -15.68 23.75
C ARG A 643 -4.07 -16.15 24.51
N VAL A 644 -4.57 -17.32 24.16
CA VAL A 644 -5.69 -17.97 24.85
C VAL A 644 -5.18 -19.27 25.44
N HIS A 645 -5.40 -19.44 26.74
CA HIS A 645 -4.94 -20.57 27.54
C HIS A 645 -6.13 -21.44 27.96
N ASP A 646 -5.92 -22.75 28.07
CA ASP A 646 -6.87 -23.67 28.68
C ASP A 646 -6.79 -23.67 30.22
N ALA A 647 -7.59 -24.51 30.88
CA ALA A 647 -7.62 -24.64 32.34
C ALA A 647 -6.31 -25.18 32.95
N GLN A 648 -5.45 -25.81 32.14
CA GLN A 648 -4.15 -26.35 32.53
C GLN A 648 -3.01 -25.38 32.17
N ASP A 649 -3.33 -24.16 31.75
CA ASP A 649 -2.40 -23.12 31.33
C ASP A 649 -1.64 -23.43 30.03
N ASN A 650 -2.16 -24.35 29.20
CA ASN A 650 -1.61 -24.60 27.87
C ASN A 650 -2.14 -23.57 26.88
N VAL A 651 -1.26 -23.10 26.00
CA VAL A 651 -1.63 -22.11 24.96
C VAL A 651 -2.26 -22.83 23.78
N ILE A 652 -3.55 -22.61 23.58
CA ILE A 652 -4.32 -23.23 22.50
C ILE A 652 -4.42 -22.34 21.27
N LEU A 653 -4.39 -21.00 21.45
CA LEU A 653 -4.42 -20.02 20.38
C LEU A 653 -3.46 -18.88 20.70
N SER A 654 -2.85 -18.34 19.65
CA SER A 654 -1.89 -17.25 19.76
C SER A 654 -1.98 -16.41 18.49
N SER A 655 -2.25 -15.12 18.63
CA SER A 655 -2.30 -14.16 17.53
C SER A 655 -1.57 -12.88 17.93
N SER A 656 -0.98 -12.20 16.95
CA SER A 656 -0.30 -10.94 17.17
C SER A 656 -0.45 -10.04 15.96
N LYS A 657 -0.54 -8.74 16.20
CA LYS A 657 -0.41 -7.70 15.18
C LYS A 657 0.71 -6.77 15.59
N THR A 658 1.66 -6.55 14.68
CA THR A 658 2.86 -5.74 14.94
C THR A 658 3.02 -4.72 13.80
N SER A 659 3.43 -3.51 14.16
CA SER A 659 3.87 -2.46 13.24
C SER A 659 5.10 -1.76 13.80
N MET A 660 6.19 -1.81 13.05
CA MET A 660 7.49 -1.25 13.47
C MET A 660 7.57 0.27 13.39
N ARG A 661 6.61 0.93 12.72
CA ARG A 661 6.74 2.35 12.34
C ARG A 661 5.49 3.19 12.55
N GLN A 662 4.32 2.67 12.21
CA GLN A 662 3.03 3.32 12.52
C GLN A 662 2.43 2.70 13.77
N GLY A 663 1.78 3.50 14.60
CA GLY A 663 1.03 2.95 15.72
C GLY A 663 -0.19 2.20 15.20
N ILE A 664 -0.65 1.20 15.94
CA ILE A 664 -1.92 0.51 15.72
C ILE A 664 -2.87 0.87 16.88
N PRO A 665 -4.16 1.09 16.61
CA PRO A 665 -5.13 1.38 17.67
C PRO A 665 -5.34 0.13 18.53
N LEU A 666 -5.17 0.28 19.84
CA LEU A 666 -5.20 -0.82 20.80
C LEU A 666 -6.49 -1.66 20.76
N GLN A 667 -7.64 -1.05 21.01
CA GLN A 667 -8.90 -1.77 21.21
C GLN A 667 -9.46 -2.32 19.90
N ALA A 668 -9.37 -1.54 18.82
CA ALA A 668 -9.81 -1.99 17.51
C ALA A 668 -8.98 -3.18 17.01
N THR A 669 -7.66 -3.16 17.22
CA THR A 669 -6.81 -4.30 16.88
C THR A 669 -7.10 -5.50 17.77
N LEU A 670 -7.29 -5.27 19.08
CA LEU A 670 -7.59 -6.35 20.01
C LEU A 670 -8.91 -7.06 19.64
N HIS A 671 -9.91 -6.30 19.20
CA HIS A 671 -11.16 -6.84 18.68
C HIS A 671 -10.94 -7.75 17.45
N GLU A 672 -10.12 -7.33 16.47
CA GLU A 672 -9.74 -8.17 15.32
C GLU A 672 -9.06 -9.48 15.75
N LEU A 673 -8.13 -9.40 16.71
CA LEU A 673 -7.42 -10.58 17.21
C LEU A 673 -8.37 -11.56 17.91
N VAL A 674 -9.31 -11.05 18.72
CA VAL A 674 -10.34 -11.86 19.39
C VAL A 674 -11.29 -12.49 18.38
N GLU A 675 -11.71 -11.75 17.36
CA GLU A 675 -12.58 -12.27 16.30
C GLU A 675 -11.91 -13.40 15.51
N GLY A 676 -10.62 -13.25 15.18
CA GLY A 676 -9.83 -14.31 14.56
C GLY A 676 -9.77 -15.56 15.44
N SER A 677 -9.50 -15.41 16.74
CA SER A 677 -9.49 -16.51 17.69
C SER A 677 -10.86 -17.18 17.85
N ALA A 678 -11.94 -16.40 17.90
CA ALA A 678 -13.31 -16.93 17.99
C ALA A 678 -13.65 -17.78 16.77
N ARG A 679 -13.31 -17.32 15.56
CA ARG A 679 -13.50 -18.09 14.31
C ARG A 679 -12.76 -19.43 14.34
N SER A 680 -11.51 -19.45 14.84
CA SER A 680 -10.76 -20.71 15.00
C SER A 680 -11.43 -21.66 16.00
N LEU A 681 -11.95 -21.18 17.12
CA LEU A 681 -12.66 -22.01 18.10
C LEU A 681 -13.98 -22.57 17.53
N GLN A 682 -14.72 -21.76 16.77
CA GLN A 682 -15.96 -22.22 16.10
C GLN A 682 -15.69 -23.38 15.15
N GLN A 683 -14.60 -23.34 14.39
CA GLN A 683 -14.22 -24.43 13.48
C GLN A 683 -13.89 -25.73 14.22
N GLN A 684 -13.39 -25.63 15.45
CA GLN A 684 -13.04 -26.79 16.30
C GLN A 684 -14.25 -27.38 17.04
N ARG A 685 -15.42 -26.72 17.02
CA ARG A 685 -16.66 -27.17 17.70
C ARG A 685 -16.49 -27.45 19.19
N VAL A 686 -15.76 -26.58 19.88
CA VAL A 686 -15.53 -26.67 21.33
C VAL A 686 -16.83 -26.48 22.13
N ASP A 687 -16.96 -27.17 23.27
CA ASP A 687 -18.15 -27.08 24.11
C ASP A 687 -18.17 -25.83 25.02
N ALA A 688 -19.34 -25.53 25.59
CA ALA A 688 -19.54 -24.35 26.42
C ALA A 688 -18.72 -24.36 27.73
N SER A 689 -18.45 -25.53 28.30
CA SER A 689 -17.65 -25.64 29.53
C SER A 689 -16.18 -25.36 29.26
N PHE A 690 -15.67 -25.84 28.12
CA PHE A 690 -14.32 -25.51 27.64
C PHE A 690 -14.18 -24.02 27.37
N LEU A 691 -15.16 -23.40 26.70
CA LEU A 691 -15.16 -21.96 26.41
C LEU A 691 -15.13 -21.08 27.67
N GLN A 692 -15.86 -21.46 28.72
CA GLN A 692 -15.85 -20.71 29.99
C GLN A 692 -14.53 -20.84 30.75
N ALA A 693 -13.78 -21.92 30.53
CA ALA A 693 -12.49 -22.15 31.17
C ALA A 693 -11.32 -21.43 30.48
N LEU A 694 -11.55 -20.82 29.31
CA LEU A 694 -10.50 -20.13 28.56
C LEU A 694 -10.03 -18.85 29.26
N GLN A 695 -8.71 -18.70 29.33
CA GLN A 695 -8.07 -17.53 29.94
C GLN A 695 -7.25 -16.78 28.89
N PRO A 696 -7.70 -15.61 28.41
CA PRO A 696 -6.87 -14.78 27.54
C PRO A 696 -5.72 -14.13 28.34
N SER A 697 -4.64 -13.80 27.64
CA SER A 697 -3.55 -12.97 28.16
C SER A 697 -3.04 -12.03 27.09
N LEU A 698 -2.62 -10.84 27.51
CA LEU A 698 -2.17 -9.76 26.62
C LEU A 698 -0.71 -9.40 26.89
N LEU A 699 0.03 -9.17 25.81
CA LEU A 699 1.31 -8.47 25.81
C LEU A 699 1.20 -7.29 24.83
N ILE A 700 1.32 -6.08 25.35
CA ILE A 700 1.24 -4.83 24.60
C ILE A 700 2.63 -4.21 24.56
N LEU A 701 3.09 -3.88 23.35
CA LEU A 701 4.45 -3.44 23.10
C LEU A 701 4.47 -2.08 22.43
N ASN A 702 5.41 -1.23 22.84
CA ASN A 702 5.59 0.11 22.29
C ASN A 702 7.07 0.53 22.33
N ASP A 703 7.37 1.75 21.87
CA ASP A 703 8.71 2.37 21.99
C ASP A 703 9.85 1.44 21.50
N PRO A 704 9.93 1.16 20.18
CA PRO A 704 10.89 0.22 19.62
C PRO A 704 12.32 0.78 19.67
N ALA A 705 13.26 -0.02 20.13
CA ALA A 705 14.70 0.28 20.05
C ALA A 705 15.43 -0.83 19.26
N MET A 706 16.43 -0.45 18.45
CA MET A 706 17.16 -1.38 17.60
C MET A 706 18.52 -1.72 18.19
N HIS A 707 18.87 -3.01 18.21
CA HIS A 707 20.06 -3.54 18.90
C HIS A 707 21.04 -4.27 17.97
N GLY A 708 20.88 -4.15 16.64
CA GLY A 708 21.75 -4.80 15.66
C GLY A 708 21.17 -6.14 15.19
N THR A 709 22.04 -7.15 15.02
CA THR A 709 21.65 -8.49 14.56
C THR A 709 22.13 -9.55 15.53
N VAL A 710 21.60 -10.77 15.46
CA VAL A 710 21.94 -11.86 16.39
C VAL A 710 23.46 -12.14 16.41
N ALA A 711 24.14 -12.01 15.27
CA ALA A 711 25.60 -12.17 15.19
C ALA A 711 26.40 -11.03 15.84
N ALA A 712 25.84 -9.82 15.86
CA ALA A 712 26.47 -8.60 16.35
C ALA A 712 25.42 -7.74 17.07
N THR A 713 25.01 -8.20 18.26
CA THR A 713 23.99 -7.55 19.08
C THR A 713 24.62 -6.64 20.12
N ASP A 714 24.06 -5.45 20.29
CA ASP A 714 24.35 -4.55 21.41
C ASP A 714 23.22 -4.57 22.46
N LEU A 715 23.44 -5.30 23.55
CA LEU A 715 22.45 -5.48 24.61
C LEU A 715 22.38 -4.32 25.61
N ARG A 716 23.24 -3.30 25.48
CA ARG A 716 23.22 -2.14 26.39
C ARG A 716 21.89 -1.36 26.26
N GLY A 717 21.38 -0.87 27.38
CA GLY A 717 20.11 -0.14 27.47
C GLY A 717 18.86 -1.01 27.57
N ILE A 718 19.00 -2.34 27.54
CA ILE A 718 17.87 -3.26 27.68
C ILE A 718 17.65 -3.59 29.16
N ASP A 719 16.56 -3.07 29.71
CA ASP A 719 16.00 -3.54 30.98
C ASP A 719 14.87 -4.53 30.72
N THR A 720 15.12 -5.83 30.96
CA THR A 720 14.14 -6.90 30.76
C THR A 720 12.94 -6.82 31.71
N ALA A 721 13.04 -6.07 32.81
CA ALA A 721 11.91 -5.82 33.70
C ALA A 721 10.86 -4.89 33.07
N GLN A 722 11.25 -4.09 32.07
CA GLN A 722 10.38 -3.14 31.38
C GLN A 722 10.24 -3.42 29.88
N ARG A 723 11.09 -4.29 29.30
CA ARG A 723 11.19 -4.46 27.86
C ARG A 723 11.20 -5.92 27.41
N ALA A 724 10.47 -6.19 26.34
CA ALA A 724 10.50 -7.45 25.61
C ALA A 724 11.53 -7.39 24.48
N LEU A 725 12.23 -8.50 24.21
CA LEU A 725 13.08 -8.63 23.02
C LEU A 725 12.31 -9.24 21.86
N LEU A 726 12.60 -8.76 20.65
CA LEU A 726 12.15 -9.28 19.38
C LEU A 726 13.35 -9.73 18.56
N VAL A 727 13.30 -10.94 18.04
CA VAL A 727 14.19 -11.39 16.96
C VAL A 727 13.35 -11.58 15.71
N THR A 728 13.80 -11.03 14.59
CA THR A 728 13.11 -11.15 13.30
C THR A 728 14.08 -11.46 12.16
N GLU A 729 13.70 -12.42 11.33
CA GLU A 729 14.40 -12.83 10.13
C GLU A 729 13.36 -13.15 9.05
N ASN A 730 13.25 -12.31 8.03
CA ASN A 730 12.21 -12.42 6.99
C ASN A 730 10.79 -12.47 7.59
N ASN A 731 10.03 -13.54 7.32
CA ASN A 731 8.69 -13.77 7.86
C ASN A 731 8.68 -14.56 9.18
N ARG A 732 9.86 -14.80 9.78
CA ARG A 732 10.01 -15.43 11.08
C ARG A 732 10.27 -14.38 12.14
N ASN A 733 9.53 -14.43 13.24
CA ASN A 733 9.84 -13.63 14.40
C ASN A 733 9.40 -14.29 15.71
N ALA A 734 10.05 -13.89 16.79
CA ALA A 734 9.63 -14.27 18.13
C ALA A 734 9.93 -13.19 19.16
N TRP A 735 9.05 -13.13 20.16
CA TRP A 735 9.13 -12.25 21.32
C TRP A 735 9.54 -13.04 22.56
N ALA A 736 10.38 -12.44 23.39
CA ALA A 736 10.68 -12.91 24.74
C ALA A 736 10.57 -11.75 25.74
N TYR A 737 9.60 -11.86 26.65
CA TYR A 737 9.44 -11.01 27.82
C TYR A 737 9.55 -11.86 29.08
N ASP A 738 10.63 -11.66 29.83
CA ASP A 738 10.89 -12.31 31.12
C ASP A 738 11.61 -11.31 32.05
N PRO A 739 10.87 -10.62 32.93
CA PRO A 739 11.41 -9.67 33.90
C PRO A 739 12.46 -10.26 34.86
N SER A 740 12.50 -11.58 35.00
CA SER A 740 13.43 -12.27 35.91
C SER A 740 14.73 -12.70 35.22
N ALA A 741 14.79 -12.67 33.89
CA ALA A 741 15.93 -13.11 33.10
C ALA A 741 16.78 -11.92 32.62
N ASP A 742 18.05 -12.17 32.33
CA ASP A 742 18.88 -11.17 31.66
C ASP A 742 18.58 -11.08 30.15
N ALA A 743 19.03 -9.99 29.52
CA ALA A 743 18.79 -9.73 28.10
C ALA A 743 19.39 -10.81 27.19
N GLN A 744 20.51 -11.43 27.59
CA GLN A 744 21.19 -12.48 26.83
C GLN A 744 20.33 -13.75 26.78
N THR A 745 19.75 -14.14 27.92
CA THR A 745 18.86 -15.30 28.04
C THR A 745 17.58 -15.09 27.21
N CYS A 746 17.00 -13.89 27.26
CA CYS A 746 15.84 -13.53 26.45
C CYS A 746 16.16 -13.56 24.94
N LEU A 747 17.32 -13.02 24.53
CA LEU A 747 17.79 -13.07 23.14
C LEU A 747 17.94 -14.51 22.65
N GLN A 748 18.54 -15.40 23.45
CA GLN A 748 18.70 -16.80 23.11
C GLN A 748 17.35 -17.51 22.94
N SER A 749 16.39 -17.24 23.84
CA SER A 749 15.04 -17.77 23.73
C SER A 749 14.35 -17.28 22.45
N ALA A 750 14.34 -15.98 22.20
CA ALA A 750 13.72 -15.40 21.02
C ALA A 750 14.39 -15.89 19.72
N SER A 751 15.71 -16.05 19.69
CA SER A 751 16.44 -16.54 18.51
C SER A 751 16.10 -18.00 18.20
N ARG A 752 16.03 -18.85 19.24
CA ARG A 752 15.61 -20.26 19.10
C ARG A 752 14.17 -20.35 18.60
N ASP A 753 13.27 -19.60 19.23
CA ASP A 753 11.85 -19.67 18.95
C ASP A 753 11.52 -19.08 17.56
N ALA A 754 12.26 -18.05 17.12
CA ALA A 754 12.18 -17.51 15.76
C ALA A 754 12.82 -18.44 14.70
N GLN A 755 13.48 -19.53 15.11
CA GLN A 755 14.20 -20.45 14.23
C GLN A 755 15.19 -19.73 13.30
N VAL A 756 16.02 -18.86 13.89
CA VAL A 756 17.03 -18.09 13.15
C VAL A 756 17.95 -19.04 12.37
N GLN A 757 18.03 -18.82 11.06
CA GLN A 757 18.92 -19.57 10.16
C GLN A 757 20.22 -18.82 9.86
N SER A 758 20.15 -17.49 9.72
CA SER A 758 21.29 -16.60 9.52
C SER A 758 21.33 -15.56 10.63
N SER A 759 22.26 -15.73 11.56
CA SER A 759 22.45 -14.78 12.67
C SER A 759 22.88 -13.38 12.20
N GLU A 760 23.51 -13.27 11.03
CA GLU A 760 23.93 -12.00 10.44
C GLU A 760 22.76 -11.19 9.88
N LEU A 761 21.71 -11.86 9.38
CA LEU A 761 20.52 -11.23 8.80
C LEU A 761 19.40 -11.04 9.82
N ALA A 762 19.36 -11.86 10.88
CA ALA A 762 18.34 -11.77 11.93
C ALA A 762 18.52 -10.51 12.77
N SER A 763 17.57 -9.58 12.67
CA SER A 763 17.59 -8.29 13.39
C SER A 763 17.04 -8.43 14.81
N VAL A 764 17.61 -7.66 15.74
CA VAL A 764 17.24 -7.66 17.16
C VAL A 764 16.68 -6.30 17.55
N PHE A 765 15.50 -6.30 18.17
CA PHE A 765 14.84 -5.12 18.71
C PHE A 765 14.42 -5.34 20.17
N SER A 766 14.17 -4.27 20.91
CA SER A 766 13.47 -4.31 22.19
C SER A 766 12.31 -3.33 22.21
N PHE A 767 11.29 -3.62 23.00
CA PHE A 767 10.08 -2.80 23.11
C PHE A 767 9.69 -2.66 24.57
N ALA A 768 9.26 -1.47 24.98
CA ALA A 768 8.59 -1.30 26.26
C ALA A 768 7.35 -2.21 26.31
N ALA A 769 7.20 -2.97 27.40
CA ALA A 769 6.26 -4.08 27.49
C ALA A 769 5.28 -3.90 28.65
N ILE A 770 4.01 -4.13 28.37
CA ILE A 770 2.93 -4.23 29.36
C ILE A 770 2.32 -5.61 29.19
N SER A 771 2.37 -6.43 30.23
CA SER A 771 1.98 -7.84 30.16
C SER A 771 0.99 -8.20 31.25
N SER A 772 -0.05 -8.94 30.90
CA SER A 772 -1.01 -9.48 31.88
C SER A 772 -0.50 -10.75 32.58
N ARG A 773 0.71 -11.21 32.23
CA ARG A 773 1.40 -12.36 32.84
C ARG A 773 2.85 -12.00 33.15
N GLU A 774 3.43 -12.69 34.13
CA GLU A 774 4.82 -12.48 34.56
C GLU A 774 5.80 -12.71 33.41
N LYS A 775 5.59 -13.78 32.62
CA LYS A 775 6.40 -14.10 31.44
C LYS A 775 5.51 -14.26 30.22
N ALA A 776 5.99 -13.78 29.08
CA ALA A 776 5.27 -13.90 27.82
C ALA A 776 6.25 -14.13 26.67
N THR A 777 6.00 -15.19 25.91
CA THR A 777 6.65 -15.44 24.62
C THR A 777 5.62 -15.44 23.51
N PHE A 778 6.06 -15.16 22.30
CA PHE A 778 5.23 -15.34 21.11
C PHE A 778 6.11 -15.71 19.94
N THR A 779 5.61 -16.57 19.06
CA THR A 779 6.35 -17.04 17.91
C THR A 779 5.45 -16.96 16.70
N ASN A 780 5.91 -16.25 15.67
CA ASN A 780 5.32 -16.29 14.34
C ASN A 780 6.38 -16.83 13.39
N VAL A 781 6.39 -18.15 13.26
CA VAL A 781 7.18 -18.87 12.27
C VAL A 781 6.16 -19.59 11.39
N PRO A 782 6.28 -19.51 10.06
CA PRO A 782 5.37 -20.21 9.17
C PRO A 782 5.38 -21.71 9.46
N ARG A 783 4.18 -22.29 9.55
CA ARG A 783 3.98 -23.72 9.78
C ARG A 783 3.23 -24.32 8.60
N PRO A 784 3.51 -25.59 8.24
CA PRO A 784 2.78 -26.25 7.18
C PRO A 784 1.31 -26.37 7.56
N GLN A 785 0.42 -26.16 6.59
CA GLN A 785 -1.02 -26.35 6.75
C GLN A 785 -1.53 -27.48 5.88
N SER A 786 -2.44 -28.28 6.44
CA SER A 786 -3.24 -29.21 5.66
C SER A 786 -4.21 -28.44 4.76
N GLY A 787 -4.39 -28.91 3.53
CA GLY A 787 -5.30 -28.29 2.55
C GLY A 787 -6.49 -29.17 2.18
N SER A 788 -7.37 -28.61 1.36
CA SER A 788 -8.39 -29.38 0.64
C SER A 788 -7.74 -30.40 -0.30
N SER A 789 -8.49 -31.46 -0.63
CA SER A 789 -8.04 -32.47 -1.60
C SER A 789 -7.85 -31.91 -3.01
N ILE A 790 -8.59 -30.85 -3.36
CA ILE A 790 -8.47 -30.15 -4.63
C ILE A 790 -7.88 -28.77 -4.38
N ARG A 791 -6.85 -28.41 -5.13
CA ARG A 791 -6.26 -27.07 -5.15
C ARG A 791 -7.10 -26.19 -6.11
N PRO A 792 -7.88 -25.20 -5.64
CA PRO A 792 -8.67 -24.32 -6.50
C PRO A 792 -7.77 -23.35 -7.31
N PRO A 793 -8.16 -22.87 -8.50
CA PRO A 793 -7.37 -21.88 -9.23
C PRO A 793 -7.28 -20.58 -8.41
N ALA A 794 -6.08 -19.99 -8.33
CA ALA A 794 -5.82 -18.79 -7.54
C ALA A 794 -5.63 -17.55 -8.40
N VAL A 795 -5.22 -17.73 -9.66
CA VAL A 795 -4.95 -16.62 -10.60
C VAL A 795 -5.78 -16.67 -11.89
N ALA A 796 -6.83 -17.49 -11.89
CA ALA A 796 -7.88 -17.43 -12.90
C ALA A 796 -8.57 -16.05 -12.88
N GLY A 797 -8.64 -15.40 -14.05
CA GLY A 797 -9.14 -14.05 -14.23
C GLY A 797 -8.06 -12.96 -14.24
N THR A 798 -6.83 -13.29 -13.81
CA THR A 798 -5.71 -12.33 -13.78
C THR A 798 -4.54 -12.77 -14.67
N PHE A 799 -4.06 -14.01 -14.53
CA PHE A 799 -2.95 -14.53 -15.35
C PHE A 799 -3.45 -15.27 -16.60
N TYR A 800 -4.66 -15.79 -16.55
CA TYR A 800 -5.35 -16.44 -17.67
C TYR A 800 -6.87 -16.34 -17.46
N PRO A 801 -7.71 -16.52 -18.49
CA PRO A 801 -9.17 -16.35 -18.35
C PRO A 801 -9.80 -17.25 -17.29
N ALA A 802 -10.71 -16.71 -16.46
CA ALA A 802 -11.49 -17.50 -15.51
C ALA A 802 -12.63 -18.31 -16.15
N GLU A 803 -13.05 -17.92 -17.35
CA GLU A 803 -14.09 -18.61 -18.10
C GLU A 803 -13.46 -19.75 -18.92
N SER A 804 -14.01 -20.96 -18.78
CA SER A 804 -13.45 -22.19 -19.34
C SER A 804 -13.32 -22.18 -20.87
N THR A 805 -14.27 -21.60 -21.60
CA THR A 805 -14.24 -21.57 -23.07
C THR A 805 -13.21 -20.58 -23.59
N ALA A 806 -13.07 -19.41 -22.93
CA ALA A 806 -12.05 -18.42 -23.21
C ALA A 806 -10.65 -18.96 -22.93
N LEU A 807 -10.46 -19.66 -21.81
CA LEU A 807 -9.19 -20.30 -21.48
C LEU A 807 -8.82 -21.35 -22.54
N LYS A 808 -9.76 -22.24 -22.88
CA LYS A 808 -9.53 -23.26 -23.92
C LYS A 808 -9.17 -22.66 -25.27
N LYS A 809 -9.83 -21.55 -25.65
CA LYS A 809 -9.54 -20.82 -26.89
C LYS A 809 -8.13 -20.22 -26.88
N LEU A 810 -7.73 -19.59 -25.77
CA LEU A 810 -6.39 -19.02 -25.60
C LEU A 810 -5.32 -20.12 -25.67
N VAL A 811 -5.44 -21.19 -24.88
CA VAL A 811 -4.48 -22.29 -24.85
C VAL A 811 -4.35 -22.97 -26.22
N THR A 812 -5.48 -23.21 -26.90
CA THR A 812 -5.46 -23.76 -28.26
C THR A 812 -4.75 -22.83 -29.25
N SER A 813 -4.94 -21.52 -29.13
CA SER A 813 -4.25 -20.53 -29.96
C SER A 813 -2.74 -20.52 -29.71
N LEU A 814 -2.31 -20.59 -28.44
CA LEU A 814 -0.90 -20.60 -28.05
C LEU A 814 -0.18 -21.87 -28.53
N LEU A 815 -0.82 -23.03 -28.38
CA LEU A 815 -0.27 -24.32 -28.84
C LEU A 815 -0.16 -24.39 -30.37
N GLY A 816 -1.11 -23.78 -31.08
CA GLY A 816 -1.11 -23.73 -32.54
C GLY A 816 -1.09 -25.12 -33.18
N LYS A 817 -0.26 -25.29 -34.22
CA LYS A 817 -0.11 -26.58 -34.91
C LYS A 817 0.80 -27.54 -34.10
N PRO A 818 0.49 -28.85 -34.07
CA PRO A 818 1.35 -29.85 -33.44
C PRO A 818 2.77 -29.81 -34.00
N ALA A 819 3.77 -30.07 -33.16
CA ALA A 819 5.15 -30.24 -33.62
C ALA A 819 5.29 -31.48 -34.52
N ALA A 820 6.14 -31.39 -35.54
CA ALA A 820 6.35 -32.48 -36.49
C ALA A 820 7.01 -33.72 -35.87
N LYS A 821 7.82 -33.54 -34.81
CA LYS A 821 8.47 -34.59 -34.03
C LYS A 821 8.66 -34.13 -32.60
N LYS A 822 8.34 -34.99 -31.63
CA LYS A 822 8.63 -34.78 -30.21
C LYS A 822 9.90 -35.55 -29.84
N THR A 823 10.67 -35.03 -28.90
CA THR A 823 11.88 -35.69 -28.37
C THR A 823 11.81 -35.81 -26.86
N SER A 824 12.38 -36.87 -26.28
CA SER A 824 12.46 -37.03 -24.83
C SER A 824 13.53 -36.09 -24.24
N TRP A 825 13.18 -35.38 -23.19
CA TRP A 825 14.06 -34.51 -22.41
C TRP A 825 13.74 -34.67 -20.92
N PRO A 826 14.75 -34.78 -20.03
CA PRO A 826 14.50 -34.95 -18.60
C PRO A 826 14.06 -33.67 -17.89
N ALA A 827 14.43 -32.49 -18.42
CA ALA A 827 13.94 -31.22 -17.87
C ALA A 827 13.71 -30.13 -18.92
N VAL A 828 12.84 -29.18 -18.55
CA VAL A 828 12.59 -27.93 -19.30
C VAL A 828 12.51 -26.73 -18.38
N MET A 829 12.76 -25.54 -18.93
CA MET A 829 12.45 -24.26 -18.28
C MET A 829 11.31 -23.55 -19.00
N LEU A 830 10.30 -23.11 -18.26
CA LEU A 830 9.10 -22.44 -18.75
C LEU A 830 8.86 -21.12 -17.99
N PRO A 831 8.42 -20.06 -18.68
CA PRO A 831 8.06 -18.79 -18.06
C PRO A 831 6.62 -18.78 -17.51
N HIS A 832 6.40 -18.16 -16.35
CA HIS A 832 5.14 -18.20 -15.61
C HIS A 832 4.41 -16.86 -15.45
N ALA A 833 4.77 -15.84 -16.25
CA ALA A 833 3.91 -14.67 -16.41
C ALA A 833 2.53 -15.04 -16.99
N GLY A 834 1.59 -14.09 -17.00
CA GLY A 834 0.26 -14.32 -17.58
C GLY A 834 0.35 -14.87 -19.02
N LEU A 835 -0.52 -15.82 -19.38
CA LEU A 835 -0.43 -16.59 -20.62
C LEU A 835 -0.45 -15.73 -21.90
N ILE A 836 -0.98 -14.51 -21.81
CA ILE A 836 -0.95 -13.55 -22.92
C ILE A 836 0.46 -13.04 -23.23
N TYR A 837 1.36 -13.01 -22.25
CA TYR A 837 2.74 -12.53 -22.36
C TYR A 837 3.70 -13.67 -22.65
N SER A 838 3.75 -14.67 -21.77
CA SER A 838 4.76 -15.73 -21.79
C SER A 838 4.27 -17.04 -22.40
N GLY A 839 2.96 -17.22 -22.52
CA GLY A 839 2.34 -18.50 -22.90
C GLY A 839 2.77 -19.01 -24.28
N ALA A 840 3.16 -18.13 -25.20
CA ALA A 840 3.69 -18.52 -26.50
C ALA A 840 5.05 -19.23 -26.39
N ILE A 841 5.94 -18.75 -25.52
CA ILE A 841 7.26 -19.36 -25.25
C ILE A 841 7.08 -20.68 -24.51
N ALA A 842 6.21 -20.72 -23.49
CA ALA A 842 5.90 -21.96 -22.77
C ALA A 842 5.31 -23.04 -23.69
N ALA A 843 4.31 -22.68 -24.51
CA ALA A 843 3.70 -23.57 -25.50
C ALA A 843 4.70 -24.05 -26.56
N GLN A 844 5.57 -23.16 -27.05
CA GLN A 844 6.62 -23.49 -28.00
C GLN A 844 7.63 -24.50 -27.45
N THR A 845 7.91 -24.45 -26.15
CA THR A 845 8.82 -25.38 -25.48
C THR A 845 8.15 -26.75 -25.29
N LEU A 846 6.97 -26.77 -24.66
CA LEU A 846 6.26 -28.00 -24.33
C LEU A 846 5.84 -28.82 -25.56
N LYS A 847 5.53 -28.18 -26.70
CA LYS A 847 5.15 -28.92 -27.92
C LYS A 847 6.29 -29.76 -28.52
N GLN A 848 7.54 -29.45 -28.20
CA GLN A 848 8.72 -30.12 -28.75
C GLN A 848 9.10 -31.40 -28.01
N ILE A 849 8.52 -31.65 -26.83
CA ILE A 849 8.92 -32.75 -25.96
C ILE A 849 7.84 -33.81 -25.80
N GLU A 850 8.29 -35.01 -25.45
CA GLU A 850 7.44 -36.06 -24.88
C GLU A 850 7.24 -35.77 -23.38
N ILE A 851 5.98 -35.69 -22.94
CA ILE A 851 5.63 -35.43 -21.53
C ILE A 851 5.28 -36.79 -20.89
N PRO A 852 6.06 -37.27 -19.90
CA PRO A 852 5.81 -38.54 -19.20
C PRO A 852 4.59 -38.45 -18.27
N GLU A 853 4.23 -39.59 -17.66
CA GLU A 853 3.08 -39.67 -16.76
C GLU A 853 3.25 -38.84 -15.48
N THR A 854 4.48 -38.63 -15.01
CA THR A 854 4.76 -37.82 -13.81
C THR A 854 5.50 -36.55 -14.19
N VAL A 855 5.00 -35.41 -13.74
CA VAL A 855 5.62 -34.09 -13.93
C VAL A 855 5.87 -33.46 -12.56
N ILE A 856 7.08 -32.98 -12.31
CA ILE A 856 7.42 -32.20 -11.11
C ILE A 856 7.69 -30.77 -11.56
N VAL A 857 6.83 -29.84 -11.14
CA VAL A 857 6.99 -28.40 -11.39
C VAL A 857 7.62 -27.75 -10.19
N ILE A 858 8.82 -27.21 -10.36
CA ILE A 858 9.58 -26.52 -9.32
C ILE A 858 9.59 -25.03 -9.66
N GLY A 859 8.90 -24.23 -8.84
CA GLY A 859 8.76 -22.80 -9.06
C GLY A 859 9.19 -21.98 -7.85
N PRO A 860 9.55 -20.71 -8.05
CA PRO A 860 9.75 -19.78 -6.95
C PRO A 860 8.45 -19.53 -6.19
N LYS A 861 8.59 -19.21 -4.91
CA LYS A 861 7.51 -18.80 -4.03
C LYS A 861 7.49 -17.28 -3.91
N HIS A 862 6.45 -16.66 -4.43
CA HIS A 862 6.21 -15.22 -4.42
C HIS A 862 5.36 -14.77 -3.23
N THR A 863 4.65 -15.70 -2.59
CA THR A 863 3.78 -15.42 -1.45
C THR A 863 4.48 -15.60 -0.10
N GLN A 864 4.01 -14.89 0.92
CA GLN A 864 4.50 -15.05 2.30
C GLN A 864 3.81 -16.19 3.05
N LEU A 865 2.75 -16.79 2.48
CA LEU A 865 1.95 -17.84 3.11
C LEU A 865 2.74 -19.14 3.23
N GLY A 866 2.59 -19.87 4.33
CA GLY A 866 3.20 -21.18 4.49
C GLY A 866 4.74 -21.17 4.61
N VAL A 867 5.31 -22.37 4.68
CA VAL A 867 6.75 -22.63 4.85
C VAL A 867 7.58 -22.11 3.66
N GLN A 868 8.90 -22.03 3.84
CA GLN A 868 9.80 -21.56 2.77
C GLN A 868 9.85 -22.55 1.60
N TRP A 869 9.99 -23.84 1.88
CA TRP A 869 10.08 -24.89 0.87
C TRP A 869 8.92 -25.84 1.05
N ALA A 870 7.98 -25.80 0.11
CA ALA A 870 6.72 -26.52 0.19
C ALA A 870 6.54 -27.45 -1.00
N VAL A 871 5.97 -28.62 -0.73
CA VAL A 871 5.42 -29.50 -1.77
C VAL A 871 3.91 -29.64 -1.58
N ALA A 872 3.18 -29.62 -2.69
CA ALA A 872 1.73 -29.54 -2.69
C ALA A 872 1.10 -30.84 -2.14
N PRO A 873 0.26 -30.79 -1.08
CA PRO A 873 -0.36 -31.97 -0.48
C PRO A 873 -1.67 -32.39 -1.15
N HIS A 874 -2.03 -31.76 -2.27
CA HIS A 874 -3.32 -31.95 -2.91
C HIS A 874 -3.40 -33.26 -3.70
N GLN A 875 -4.61 -33.77 -3.92
CA GLN A 875 -4.86 -34.91 -4.82
C GLN A 875 -5.12 -34.47 -6.27
N ARG A 876 -5.62 -33.25 -6.46
CA ARG A 876 -5.95 -32.68 -7.78
C ARG A 876 -5.68 -31.18 -7.83
N TRP A 877 -5.36 -30.72 -9.04
CA TRP A 877 -5.30 -29.30 -9.40
C TRP A 877 -6.54 -28.94 -10.21
N SER A 878 -7.26 -27.89 -9.79
CA SER A 878 -8.41 -27.38 -10.51
C SER A 878 -8.01 -26.22 -11.43
N ILE A 879 -8.53 -26.27 -12.66
CA ILE A 879 -8.35 -25.26 -13.71
C ILE A 879 -9.75 -24.97 -14.26
N PRO A 880 -10.07 -23.75 -14.74
CA PRO A 880 -11.37 -23.49 -15.37
C PRO A 880 -11.72 -24.50 -16.48
N GLY A 881 -12.68 -25.38 -16.22
CA GLY A 881 -13.16 -26.40 -17.15
C GLY A 881 -12.33 -27.69 -17.23
N ALA A 882 -11.31 -27.88 -16.38
CA ALA A 882 -10.48 -29.09 -16.34
C ALA A 882 -9.91 -29.38 -14.94
N GLU A 883 -9.47 -30.61 -14.71
CA GLU A 883 -8.69 -30.98 -13.53
C GLU A 883 -7.48 -31.81 -13.96
N LEU A 884 -6.36 -31.65 -13.26
CA LEU A 884 -5.19 -32.50 -13.39
C LEU A 884 -4.99 -33.30 -12.10
N ALA A 885 -4.61 -34.57 -12.24
CA ALA A 885 -4.22 -35.38 -11.10
C ALA A 885 -2.92 -34.85 -10.48
N ALA A 886 -2.79 -34.97 -9.16
CA ALA A 886 -1.51 -34.80 -8.46
C ALA A 886 -0.97 -36.18 -8.03
N ASP A 887 0.23 -36.20 -7.44
CA ASP A 887 0.81 -37.40 -6.84
C ASP A 887 1.18 -37.15 -5.36
N PRO A 888 0.22 -37.27 -4.43
CA PRO A 888 0.46 -37.02 -3.01
C PRO A 888 1.41 -38.04 -2.38
N ALA A 889 1.53 -39.26 -2.95
CA ALA A 889 2.48 -40.25 -2.46
C ALA A 889 3.92 -39.84 -2.78
N LEU A 890 4.17 -39.37 -4.02
CA LEU A 890 5.46 -38.80 -4.40
C LEU A 890 5.74 -37.50 -3.63
N ALA A 891 4.74 -36.65 -3.41
CA ALA A 891 4.88 -35.44 -2.59
C ALA A 891 5.33 -35.76 -1.16
N GLN A 892 4.74 -36.78 -0.52
CA GLN A 892 5.15 -37.24 0.80
C GLN A 892 6.59 -37.77 0.78
N GLN A 893 6.94 -38.62 -0.19
CA GLN A 893 8.30 -39.15 -0.33
C GLN A 893 9.34 -38.04 -0.49
N LEU A 894 9.03 -36.99 -1.24
CA LEU A 894 9.90 -35.81 -1.38
C LEU A 894 10.07 -35.08 -0.05
N ALA A 895 8.98 -34.83 0.68
CA ALA A 895 9.03 -34.17 1.98
C ALA A 895 9.80 -34.98 3.04
N ASP A 896 9.71 -36.31 2.99
CA ASP A 896 10.43 -37.20 3.91
C ASP A 896 11.94 -37.26 3.62
N GLN A 897 12.32 -37.15 2.33
CA GLN A 897 13.70 -37.33 1.87
C GLN A 897 14.52 -36.02 1.82
N ILE A 898 13.86 -34.88 1.63
CA ILE A 898 14.51 -33.58 1.42
C ILE A 898 14.34 -32.73 2.68
N ASP A 899 15.46 -32.42 3.34
CA ASP A 899 15.43 -31.60 4.55
C ASP A 899 14.86 -30.19 4.28
N GLY A 900 14.00 -29.74 5.18
CA GLY A 900 13.29 -28.47 5.08
C GLY A 900 12.09 -28.43 4.12
N LEU A 901 11.91 -29.41 3.23
CA LEU A 901 10.73 -29.51 2.35
C LEU A 901 9.54 -30.11 3.10
N GLN A 902 8.41 -29.41 3.15
CA GLN A 902 7.22 -29.87 3.89
C GLN A 902 5.96 -29.86 3.04
N LEU A 903 5.02 -30.76 3.36
CA LEU A 903 3.68 -30.76 2.79
C LEU A 903 2.89 -29.56 3.32
N ASP A 904 2.62 -28.56 2.46
CA ASP A 904 1.99 -27.32 2.91
C ASP A 904 1.05 -26.72 1.86
N ALA A 905 -0.25 -26.80 2.09
CA ALA A 905 -1.25 -26.23 1.20
C ALA A 905 -1.28 -24.69 1.22
N ALA A 906 -0.92 -24.06 2.35
CA ALA A 906 -0.97 -22.60 2.46
C ALA A 906 0.04 -21.95 1.50
N ALA A 907 1.22 -22.55 1.34
CA ALA A 907 2.24 -22.10 0.41
C ALA A 907 1.78 -22.12 -1.06
N HIS A 908 0.82 -23.00 -1.42
CA HIS A 908 0.29 -23.14 -2.78
C HIS A 908 -1.04 -22.40 -3.01
N GLN A 909 -1.67 -21.87 -1.95
CA GLN A 909 -3.03 -21.33 -1.99
C GLN A 909 -3.16 -20.13 -2.93
N GLN A 910 -2.15 -19.25 -2.95
CA GLN A 910 -2.11 -18.04 -3.80
C GLN A 910 -0.89 -18.01 -4.73
N GLU A 911 -0.10 -19.09 -4.77
CA GLU A 911 1.11 -19.17 -5.59
C GLU A 911 0.76 -19.48 -7.05
N HIS A 912 1.40 -18.77 -7.97
CA HIS A 912 1.07 -18.81 -9.40
C HIS A 912 2.13 -19.50 -10.25
N ALA A 913 3.39 -19.57 -9.80
CA ALA A 913 4.50 -20.10 -10.60
C ALA A 913 4.26 -21.53 -11.12
N ILE A 914 3.53 -22.35 -10.35
CA ILE A 914 3.14 -23.71 -10.77
C ILE A 914 1.83 -23.67 -11.57
N GLU A 915 0.86 -22.89 -11.12
CA GLU A 915 -0.51 -22.87 -11.65
C GLU A 915 -0.58 -22.44 -13.12
N VAL A 916 0.23 -21.46 -13.52
CA VAL A 916 0.22 -20.89 -14.87
C VAL A 916 0.61 -21.89 -15.94
N GLU A 917 1.40 -22.91 -15.59
CA GLU A 917 1.80 -23.99 -16.52
C GLU A 917 0.69 -25.04 -16.72
N LEU A 918 -0.23 -25.15 -15.77
CA LEU A 918 -1.23 -26.22 -15.72
C LEU A 918 -2.21 -26.22 -16.91
N PRO A 919 -2.72 -25.08 -17.41
CA PRO A 919 -3.59 -25.06 -18.59
C PRO A 919 -2.94 -25.67 -19.83
N LEU A 920 -1.64 -25.44 -20.05
CA LEU A 920 -0.90 -26.03 -21.18
C LEU A 920 -0.70 -27.54 -20.98
N LEU A 921 -0.34 -27.96 -19.76
CA LEU A 921 -0.19 -29.38 -19.41
C LEU A 921 -1.52 -30.14 -19.53
N ALA A 922 -2.63 -29.56 -19.08
CA ALA A 922 -3.96 -30.16 -19.17
C ALA A 922 -4.38 -30.43 -20.61
N GLN A 923 -3.95 -29.61 -21.58
CA GLN A 923 -4.25 -29.82 -22.99
C GLN A 923 -3.26 -30.77 -23.68
N LEU A 924 -1.98 -30.75 -23.30
CA LEU A 924 -0.93 -31.57 -23.95
C LEU A 924 -0.78 -32.98 -23.37
N ALA A 925 -1.04 -33.15 -22.07
CA ALA A 925 -0.84 -34.39 -21.32
C ALA A 925 -1.89 -34.54 -20.19
N PRO A 926 -3.19 -34.64 -20.51
CA PRO A 926 -4.27 -34.69 -19.50
C PRO A 926 -4.18 -35.88 -18.54
N GLN A 927 -3.50 -36.96 -18.94
CA GLN A 927 -3.23 -38.14 -18.12
C GLN A 927 -2.05 -37.99 -17.14
N SER A 928 -1.29 -36.89 -17.21
CA SER A 928 -0.14 -36.69 -16.33
C SER A 928 -0.57 -36.37 -14.88
N ARG A 929 0.26 -36.79 -13.93
CA ARG A 929 0.18 -36.47 -12.51
C ARG A 929 1.21 -35.39 -12.19
N VAL A 930 0.76 -34.27 -11.62
CA VAL A 930 1.59 -33.09 -11.37
C VAL A 930 1.90 -32.93 -9.89
N VAL A 931 3.18 -32.91 -9.54
CA VAL A 931 3.68 -32.52 -8.21
C VAL A 931 4.22 -31.09 -8.31
N GLY A 932 3.71 -30.19 -7.46
CA GLY A 932 4.15 -28.81 -7.40
C GLY A 932 5.07 -28.58 -6.19
N ILE A 933 6.23 -27.98 -6.42
CA ILE A 933 7.20 -27.57 -5.39
C ILE A 933 7.38 -26.05 -5.45
N ALA A 934 7.09 -25.35 -4.36
CA ALA A 934 7.25 -23.91 -4.23
C ALA A 934 8.47 -23.60 -3.34
N LEU A 935 9.43 -22.86 -3.89
CA LEU A 935 10.72 -22.57 -3.24
C LEU A 935 10.87 -21.08 -2.92
N GLY A 936 10.96 -20.77 -1.63
CA GLY A 936 11.31 -19.44 -1.12
C GLY A 936 12.82 -19.17 -1.12
N GLY A 937 13.28 -18.44 -0.10
CA GLY A 937 14.70 -18.11 0.08
C GLY A 937 15.55 -19.35 0.38
N GLY A 938 16.85 -19.26 0.13
CA GLY A 938 17.81 -20.34 0.40
C GLY A 938 19.21 -20.03 -0.16
N SER A 939 20.23 -20.60 0.46
CA SER A 939 21.63 -20.52 0.03
C SER A 939 21.93 -21.50 -1.12
N GLN A 940 23.09 -21.34 -1.75
CA GLN A 940 23.56 -22.28 -2.77
C GLN A 940 23.71 -23.70 -2.20
N GLN A 941 24.31 -23.84 -1.00
CA GLN A 941 24.49 -25.15 -0.37
C GLN A 941 23.15 -25.86 -0.13
N GLN A 942 22.16 -25.11 0.37
CA GLN A 942 20.81 -25.63 0.56
C GLN A 942 20.21 -26.15 -0.76
N CYS A 943 20.43 -25.47 -1.89
CA CYS A 943 19.99 -25.94 -3.20
C CYS A 943 20.68 -27.26 -3.61
N LEU A 944 21.97 -27.42 -3.32
CA LEU A 944 22.71 -28.66 -3.62
C LEU A 944 22.24 -29.85 -2.75
N ASP A 945 21.94 -29.59 -1.48
CA ASP A 945 21.41 -30.60 -0.57
C ASP A 945 20.01 -31.05 -1.02
N PHE A 946 19.16 -30.09 -1.42
CA PHE A 946 17.85 -30.36 -2.03
C PHE A 946 18.00 -31.24 -3.28
N ALA A 947 18.90 -30.86 -4.19
CA ALA A 947 19.11 -31.57 -5.45
C ALA A 947 19.54 -33.03 -5.22
N SER A 948 20.31 -33.29 -4.15
CA SER A 948 20.75 -34.63 -3.75
C SER A 948 19.59 -35.50 -3.27
N GLY A 949 18.71 -34.94 -2.43
CA GLY A 949 17.49 -35.63 -1.99
C GLY A 949 16.52 -35.88 -3.15
N LEU A 950 16.34 -34.91 -4.04
CA LEU A 950 15.52 -35.06 -5.25
C LEU A 950 16.05 -36.15 -6.19
N ALA A 951 17.37 -36.20 -6.41
CA ALA A 951 18.00 -37.24 -7.24
C ALA A 951 17.75 -38.64 -6.65
N GLU A 952 17.81 -38.79 -5.33
CA GLU A 952 17.54 -40.07 -4.66
C GLU A 952 16.09 -40.51 -4.83
N VAL A 953 15.12 -39.60 -4.65
CA VAL A 953 13.70 -39.90 -4.91
C VAL A 953 13.47 -40.30 -6.36
N ILE A 954 14.11 -39.62 -7.32
CA ILE A 954 13.96 -39.90 -8.76
C ILE A 954 14.53 -41.28 -9.11
N ARG A 955 15.66 -41.71 -8.55
CA ARG A 955 16.23 -43.05 -8.79
C ARG A 955 15.28 -44.18 -8.39
N GLN A 956 14.40 -43.92 -7.43
CA GLN A 956 13.43 -44.89 -6.91
C GLN A 956 12.12 -44.93 -7.73
N GLN A 957 11.92 -44.00 -8.67
CA GLN A 957 10.71 -43.98 -9.48
C GLN A 957 10.76 -45.02 -10.61
N PRO A 958 9.63 -45.70 -10.93
CA PRO A 958 9.57 -46.67 -12.03
C PRO A 958 9.91 -46.08 -13.40
N GLN A 959 9.57 -44.80 -13.59
CA GLN A 959 9.90 -44.00 -14.76
C GLN A 959 10.36 -42.61 -14.30
N PRO A 960 11.37 -42.02 -14.96
CA PRO A 960 11.83 -40.68 -14.60
C PRO A 960 10.72 -39.65 -14.87
N PRO A 961 10.45 -38.73 -13.93
CA PRO A 961 9.51 -37.64 -14.17
C PRO A 961 10.12 -36.59 -15.11
N LEU A 962 9.27 -35.76 -15.72
CA LEU A 962 9.73 -34.51 -16.33
C LEU A 962 9.90 -33.46 -15.23
N LEU A 963 11.08 -32.84 -15.15
CA LEU A 963 11.33 -31.71 -14.26
C LEU A 963 11.06 -30.40 -15.01
N ILE A 964 10.18 -29.56 -14.46
CA ILE A 964 9.89 -28.23 -14.99
C ILE A 964 10.48 -27.19 -14.05
N ILE A 965 11.45 -26.42 -14.56
CA ILE A 965 11.96 -25.20 -13.95
C ILE A 965 10.98 -24.08 -14.32
N SER A 966 10.17 -23.63 -13.38
CA SER A 966 9.27 -22.49 -13.62
C SER A 966 10.02 -21.19 -13.31
N SER A 967 10.31 -20.39 -14.34
CA SER A 967 11.10 -19.15 -14.23
C SER A 967 10.79 -18.14 -15.34
N ASP A 968 10.46 -16.92 -14.93
CA ASP A 968 10.75 -15.71 -15.72
C ASP A 968 12.22 -15.29 -15.54
N MET A 969 12.70 -14.41 -16.41
CA MET A 969 14.08 -13.93 -16.42
C MET A 969 14.21 -12.60 -15.66
N ASN A 970 14.98 -11.62 -16.14
CA ASN A 970 15.12 -10.33 -15.49
C ASN A 970 13.83 -9.50 -15.56
N HIS A 971 13.61 -8.71 -14.52
CA HIS A 971 12.42 -7.89 -14.32
C HIS A 971 12.77 -6.40 -14.29
N PHE A 972 11.89 -5.61 -14.90
CA PHE A 972 11.75 -4.18 -14.71
C PHE A 972 12.96 -3.31 -15.13
N ALA A 973 13.77 -3.81 -16.06
CA ALA A 973 14.73 -3.01 -16.82
C ALA A 973 14.11 -2.55 -18.16
N SER A 974 14.76 -1.62 -18.86
CA SER A 974 14.41 -1.33 -20.26
C SER A 974 14.62 -2.57 -21.13
N ASP A 975 13.91 -2.68 -22.25
CA ASP A 975 14.01 -3.85 -23.13
C ASP A 975 15.46 -4.18 -23.53
N GLN A 976 16.25 -3.17 -23.88
CA GLN A 976 17.65 -3.35 -24.23
C GLN A 976 18.48 -3.91 -23.06
N GLU A 977 18.32 -3.38 -21.85
CA GLU A 977 19.08 -3.84 -20.69
C GLU A 977 18.58 -5.21 -20.20
N ASN A 978 17.28 -5.47 -20.30
CA ASN A 978 16.69 -6.75 -19.95
C ASN A 978 17.25 -7.86 -20.83
N ARG A 979 17.28 -7.65 -22.15
CA ARG A 979 17.89 -8.59 -23.11
C ARG A 979 19.36 -8.85 -22.80
N ARG A 980 20.11 -7.81 -22.43
CA ARG A 980 21.54 -7.95 -22.07
C ARG A 980 21.72 -8.79 -20.80
N LEU A 981 20.95 -8.52 -19.75
CA LEU A 981 21.00 -9.26 -18.49
C LEU A 981 20.51 -10.69 -18.65
N ASP A 982 19.44 -10.90 -19.42
CA ASP A 982 18.90 -12.22 -19.73
C ASP A 982 19.88 -13.06 -20.53
N GLU A 983 20.56 -12.48 -21.52
CA GLU A 983 21.58 -13.19 -22.29
C GLU A 983 22.77 -13.64 -21.42
N ILE A 984 23.15 -12.86 -20.40
CA ILE A 984 24.15 -13.26 -19.40
C ILE A 984 23.65 -14.48 -18.62
N ALA A 985 22.40 -14.47 -18.14
CA ALA A 985 21.82 -15.60 -17.41
C ALA A 985 21.67 -16.85 -18.29
N LEU A 986 21.21 -16.70 -19.53
CA LEU A 986 21.06 -17.80 -20.49
C LEU A 986 22.41 -18.40 -20.88
N THR A 987 23.44 -17.58 -21.08
CA THR A 987 24.81 -18.05 -21.33
C THR A 987 25.34 -18.83 -20.14
N ALA A 988 25.06 -18.40 -18.91
CA ALA A 988 25.40 -19.16 -17.71
C ALA A 988 24.66 -20.52 -17.67
N LEU A 989 23.36 -20.56 -18.02
CA LEU A 989 22.61 -21.82 -18.11
C LEU A 989 23.19 -22.77 -19.17
N ASP A 990 23.69 -22.26 -20.29
CA ASP A 990 24.33 -23.06 -21.34
C ASP A 990 25.66 -23.70 -20.92
N THR A 991 26.28 -23.24 -19.83
CA THR A 991 27.46 -23.89 -19.25
C THR A 991 27.14 -25.23 -18.60
N LEU A 992 25.86 -25.47 -18.28
CA LEU A 992 25.38 -26.64 -17.52
C LEU A 992 26.01 -26.78 -16.12
N ASP A 993 26.66 -25.73 -15.60
CA ASP A 993 27.25 -25.71 -14.27
C ASP A 993 26.36 -24.93 -13.28
N PRO A 994 25.68 -25.61 -12.32
CA PRO A 994 24.82 -24.96 -11.34
C PRO A 994 25.53 -23.89 -10.51
N ALA A 995 26.83 -24.05 -10.24
CA ALA A 995 27.59 -23.08 -9.45
C ALA A 995 27.81 -21.78 -10.22
N THR A 996 28.22 -21.89 -11.49
CA THR A 996 28.36 -20.75 -12.40
C THR A 996 27.04 -20.00 -12.57
N VAL A 997 25.90 -20.70 -12.69
CA VAL A 997 24.57 -20.08 -12.77
C VAL A 997 24.26 -19.28 -11.50
N PHE A 998 24.41 -19.88 -10.32
CA PHE A 998 24.13 -19.22 -9.03
C PHE A 998 24.99 -17.96 -8.85
N GLN A 999 26.30 -18.08 -9.11
CA GLN A 999 27.24 -16.98 -8.98
C GLN A 999 26.93 -15.85 -9.98
N THR A 1000 26.76 -16.18 -11.27
CA THR A 1000 26.53 -15.18 -12.32
C THR A 1000 25.27 -14.37 -12.06
N VAL A 1001 24.15 -15.03 -11.77
CA VAL A 1001 22.87 -14.34 -11.52
C VAL A 1001 22.96 -13.44 -10.28
N THR A 1002 23.63 -13.92 -9.22
CA THR A 1002 23.80 -13.16 -7.97
C THR A 1002 24.73 -11.95 -8.16
N GLU A 1003 25.91 -12.13 -8.75
CA GLU A 1003 26.91 -11.05 -8.94
C GLU A 1003 26.39 -9.95 -9.87
N HIS A 1004 25.70 -10.34 -10.94
CA HIS A 1004 25.09 -9.39 -11.87
C HIS A 1004 23.76 -8.80 -11.38
N ASN A 1005 23.25 -9.23 -10.22
CA ASN A 1005 21.97 -8.80 -9.65
C ASN A 1005 20.79 -9.00 -10.64
N ILE A 1006 20.80 -10.12 -11.35
CA ILE A 1006 19.76 -10.45 -12.32
C ILE A 1006 18.56 -10.97 -11.54
N SER A 1007 17.39 -10.35 -11.72
CA SER A 1007 16.20 -10.68 -10.93
C SER A 1007 15.42 -11.90 -11.47
N MET A 1008 16.15 -12.90 -11.96
CA MET A 1008 15.59 -14.18 -12.42
C MET A 1008 14.92 -14.90 -11.26
N CYS A 1009 13.59 -15.06 -11.31
CA CYS A 1009 12.83 -15.57 -10.18
C CYS A 1009 13.11 -17.06 -9.92
N GLY A 1010 13.33 -17.87 -10.96
CA GLY A 1010 13.60 -19.31 -10.86
C GLY A 1010 15.06 -19.71 -10.76
N LEU A 1011 15.94 -18.84 -10.24
CA LEU A 1011 17.36 -19.17 -10.01
C LEU A 1011 17.55 -20.49 -9.23
N ARG A 1012 16.85 -20.63 -8.09
CA ARG A 1012 16.95 -21.81 -7.22
C ARG A 1012 16.39 -23.07 -7.89
N PRO A 1013 15.17 -23.04 -8.47
CA PRO A 1013 14.68 -24.13 -9.32
C PRO A 1013 15.70 -24.57 -10.38
N ALA A 1014 16.33 -23.64 -11.10
CA ALA A 1014 17.30 -23.96 -12.14
C ALA A 1014 18.54 -24.67 -11.58
N VAL A 1015 19.12 -24.13 -10.50
CA VAL A 1015 20.31 -24.73 -9.84
C VAL A 1015 19.99 -26.13 -9.31
N ILE A 1016 18.84 -26.32 -8.67
CA ILE A 1016 18.39 -27.62 -8.16
C ILE A 1016 18.25 -28.63 -9.28
N VAL A 1017 17.53 -28.28 -10.35
CA VAL A 1017 17.27 -29.21 -11.46
C VAL A 1017 18.55 -29.57 -12.19
N LEU A 1018 19.41 -28.60 -12.52
CA LEU A 1018 20.70 -28.87 -13.18
C LEU A 1018 21.57 -29.78 -12.31
N GLU A 1019 21.67 -29.51 -11.01
CA GLU A 1019 22.45 -30.36 -10.10
C GLU A 1019 21.85 -31.78 -9.98
N THR A 1020 20.53 -31.90 -9.88
CA THR A 1020 19.84 -33.20 -9.88
C THR A 1020 20.14 -33.99 -11.15
N LEU A 1021 20.04 -33.37 -12.34
CA LEU A 1021 20.35 -34.05 -13.60
C LEU A 1021 21.82 -34.45 -13.69
N ARG A 1022 22.74 -33.61 -13.19
CA ARG A 1022 24.17 -33.93 -13.11
C ARG A 1022 24.41 -35.18 -12.26
N GLN A 1023 23.77 -35.28 -11.09
CA GLN A 1023 23.86 -36.46 -10.22
C GLN A 1023 23.20 -37.73 -10.77
N LEU A 1024 22.25 -37.58 -11.71
CA LEU A 1024 21.62 -38.66 -12.44
C LEU A 1024 22.38 -39.05 -13.73
N ASN A 1025 23.46 -38.34 -14.06
CA ASN A 1025 24.17 -38.46 -15.35
C ASN A 1025 23.27 -38.20 -16.56
N GLN A 1026 22.35 -37.25 -16.44
CA GLN A 1026 21.38 -36.84 -17.46
C GLN A 1026 21.54 -35.37 -17.87
N LEU A 1027 22.72 -34.78 -17.62
CA LEU A 1027 23.03 -33.40 -18.01
C LEU A 1027 24.26 -33.39 -18.91
N SER A 1028 24.04 -33.17 -20.21
CA SER A 1028 25.05 -33.21 -21.27
C SER A 1028 24.87 -32.11 -22.32
N LYS A 1029 23.66 -31.55 -22.44
CA LYS A 1029 23.30 -30.52 -23.40
C LYS A 1029 22.15 -29.62 -22.89
N SER A 1030 22.11 -28.40 -23.41
CA SER A 1030 20.94 -27.51 -23.36
C SER A 1030 20.47 -27.17 -24.78
N GLU A 1031 19.20 -26.79 -24.91
CA GLU A 1031 18.66 -26.19 -26.13
C GLU A 1031 17.72 -25.04 -25.78
N ARG A 1032 17.96 -23.84 -26.33
CA ARG A 1032 17.06 -22.70 -26.20
C ARG A 1032 15.93 -22.82 -27.21
N THR A 1033 14.68 -22.88 -26.75
CA THR A 1033 13.51 -23.03 -27.63
C THR A 1033 12.92 -21.71 -28.07
N GLY A 1034 13.12 -20.64 -27.30
CA GLY A 1034 12.62 -19.30 -27.62
C GLY A 1034 12.97 -18.28 -26.54
N TYR A 1035 12.93 -17.00 -26.92
CA TYR A 1035 13.10 -15.86 -26.04
C TYR A 1035 12.19 -14.71 -26.48
N ALA A 1036 11.56 -14.03 -25.53
CA ALA A 1036 10.79 -12.81 -25.73
C ALA A 1036 10.84 -11.94 -24.46
N THR A 1037 10.30 -10.74 -24.53
CA THR A 1037 10.00 -9.92 -23.37
C THR A 1037 8.51 -9.56 -23.34
N SER A 1038 8.08 -8.83 -22.31
CA SER A 1038 6.73 -8.27 -22.28
C SER A 1038 6.51 -7.21 -23.36
N ALA A 1039 7.56 -6.55 -23.89
CA ALA A 1039 7.43 -5.50 -24.90
C ALA A 1039 6.83 -6.00 -26.22
N GLU A 1040 7.01 -7.28 -26.55
CA GLU A 1040 6.42 -7.89 -27.73
C GLU A 1040 4.88 -7.86 -27.70
N VAL A 1041 4.28 -7.80 -26.51
CA VAL A 1041 2.82 -7.75 -26.32
C VAL A 1041 2.35 -6.37 -25.88
N SER A 1042 3.06 -5.72 -24.95
CA SER A 1042 2.66 -4.41 -24.42
C SER A 1042 3.08 -3.22 -25.28
N HIS A 1043 4.08 -3.41 -26.15
CA HIS A 1043 4.79 -2.36 -26.89
C HIS A 1043 5.52 -1.32 -26.01
N ASP A 1044 5.58 -1.53 -24.69
CA ASP A 1044 6.33 -0.69 -23.75
C ASP A 1044 7.75 -1.27 -23.56
N THR A 1045 8.75 -0.52 -24.02
CA THR A 1045 10.17 -0.91 -23.91
C THR A 1045 10.88 -0.30 -22.70
N SER A 1046 10.19 0.52 -21.90
CA SER A 1046 10.81 1.25 -20.78
C SER A 1046 11.00 0.38 -19.54
N ARG A 1047 10.15 -0.64 -19.38
CA ARG A 1047 10.14 -1.53 -18.22
C ARG A 1047 9.51 -2.89 -18.61
N VAL A 1048 10.34 -3.90 -18.83
CA VAL A 1048 9.90 -5.21 -19.32
C VAL A 1048 10.21 -6.36 -18.38
N VAL A 1049 9.64 -7.53 -18.64
CA VAL A 1049 10.04 -8.82 -18.06
C VAL A 1049 10.48 -9.75 -19.18
N GLY A 1050 11.53 -10.54 -18.97
CA GLY A 1050 12.07 -11.49 -19.95
C GLY A 1050 11.49 -12.89 -19.79
N TYR A 1051 11.30 -13.59 -20.91
CA TYR A 1051 10.73 -14.94 -20.97
C TYR A 1051 11.61 -15.83 -21.84
N ALA A 1052 12.05 -16.95 -21.30
CA ALA A 1052 12.87 -17.90 -22.03
C ALA A 1052 12.34 -19.32 -21.88
N GLY A 1053 12.41 -20.09 -22.97
CA GLY A 1053 12.16 -21.52 -22.98
C GLY A 1053 13.47 -22.27 -23.20
N MET A 1054 13.73 -23.30 -22.39
CA MET A 1054 14.93 -24.13 -22.53
C MET A 1054 14.64 -25.61 -22.29
N LEU A 1055 15.43 -26.48 -22.91
CA LEU A 1055 15.46 -27.93 -22.70
C LEU A 1055 16.82 -28.30 -22.11
N PHE A 1056 16.86 -29.24 -21.15
CA PHE A 1056 18.09 -29.73 -20.51
C PHE A 1056 18.09 -31.25 -20.48
N GLY A 1057 19.20 -31.89 -20.86
CA GLY A 1057 19.31 -33.35 -20.90
C GLY A 1057 20.68 -33.90 -21.27
#